data_AF-A0A8H6UZ57-F1
#
_entry.id   AF-A0A8H6UZ57-F1
#
_cell.length_a   1.000
_cell.length_b   1.000
_cell.length_c   1.000
_cell.angle_alpha   90.00
_cell.angle_beta   90.00
_cell.angle_gamma   90.00
#
_symmetry.space_group_name_H-M   'P 1'
#
loop_
_entity.id
_entity.type
_entity.pdbx_description
1 polymer ?
#
loop_
_entity_poly.entity_id
_entity_poly.type
_entity_poly.pdbx_seq_one_letter_code
_entity_poly.pdbx_strand_id
1 'polypeptide(L)'
;MDPTVLAKEYNLDATEQGDLRDGIDRLPFLSAPMSGFTDHLLTIVQGSHIKPTKRAPGAQPEPLQEALDSCADAKITADHLRAMGLQTNKTPYGSSVPVNARNSPFKPATHGQWQFSKLNVIDKFGQALTIVDQSPKKFTDPDPTVYPCVSDYFAVDRVQVSHNNQPSVLEYNSILGEPDNTRCRFVQVPPTLNQACRLNTTFVVPDEKNRGLWREAAVDHENPVWGWVVVNYADYGIQLFLADGTFYREVRVNPSDTTGSGGSSVSPPWAPFDPPSQFNPNQVTQLDKLVQQLVNRGPKGDYAYLFAIANMINNSILNMPHLPNSYAGFLPGLVGKPLALVNLGISLELGQPPLKSQSNVVSAPGGHRREEPTLDTYGFPVKIGDGKRAFDGLVGYFPSTLDTKGNVDLDLSRLYTYFPMQQPPIPPPTPPIHVNISEMNIATEPTTGTDPTIPIGPDNYPTVTPFYIPTAPDDTWDPLSGTLPPAPSAPTSLDDFILLRNKQLKVFGAVMDPFSPIHFYSGSIVPVVSLKLPDSTLGDAMSRMTAFIRAGPVLVTQDVPINLDTAAVLRASYTLDGSSNNSSASANGTAGASVPSETPPPAVQVGGLGGKGREKWRWLQPYWADPVPDSPSARIETTGKITQYNALPLTFSSTKPRLEGGPYTALEGYLQLAEPIVKPTF
;
A
#
# COMPACT_ATOMS: atom_id res chain seq x y z
N MET A 1 -8.92 -20.85 -23.92
CA MET A 1 -8.19 -22.12 -23.78
C MET A 1 -6.79 -21.92 -24.29
N ASP A 2 -5.79 -22.32 -23.50
CA ASP A 2 -4.39 -22.25 -23.90
C ASP A 2 -4.07 -23.37 -24.93
N PRO A 3 -3.62 -23.06 -26.17
CA PRO A 3 -3.27 -24.06 -27.18
C PRO A 3 -2.22 -25.06 -26.70
N THR A 4 -1.32 -24.66 -25.80
CA THR A 4 -0.31 -25.56 -25.25
C THR A 4 -0.91 -26.64 -24.35
N VAL A 5 -2.01 -26.36 -23.65
CA VAL A 5 -2.73 -27.33 -22.82
C VAL A 5 -3.49 -28.33 -23.72
N LEU A 6 -4.17 -27.85 -24.76
CA LEU A 6 -4.91 -28.71 -25.70
C LEU A 6 -4.00 -29.71 -26.43
N ALA A 7 -2.80 -29.27 -26.80
CA ALA A 7 -1.80 -30.14 -27.45
C ALA A 7 -1.15 -31.14 -26.47
N LYS A 8 -0.77 -30.71 -25.26
CA LYS A 8 -0.03 -31.56 -24.32
C LYS A 8 -0.88 -32.49 -23.48
N GLU A 9 -2.06 -32.04 -23.06
CA GLU A 9 -2.91 -32.80 -22.13
C GLU A 9 -4.00 -33.59 -22.86
N TYR A 10 -4.50 -33.07 -23.97
CA TYR A 10 -5.63 -33.65 -24.70
C TYR A 10 -5.25 -34.25 -26.06
N ASN A 11 -3.96 -34.19 -26.45
CA ASN A 11 -3.43 -34.70 -27.73
C ASN A 11 -4.18 -34.19 -28.97
N LEU A 12 -4.78 -32.98 -28.89
CA LEU A 12 -5.49 -32.39 -30.02
C LEU A 12 -4.49 -31.76 -30.98
N ASP A 13 -4.53 -32.17 -32.25
CA ASP A 13 -3.70 -31.56 -33.29
C ASP A 13 -4.18 -30.14 -33.67
N ALA A 14 -3.39 -29.40 -34.44
CA ALA A 14 -3.72 -28.02 -34.80
C ALA A 14 -5.03 -27.87 -35.59
N THR A 15 -5.42 -28.92 -36.33
CA THR A 15 -6.66 -28.97 -37.12
C THR A 15 -7.85 -29.21 -36.20
N GLU A 16 -7.74 -30.20 -35.30
CA GLU A 16 -8.76 -30.51 -34.30
C GLU A 16 -8.97 -29.36 -33.30
N GLN A 17 -7.90 -28.62 -32.97
CA GLN A 17 -8.00 -27.39 -32.19
C GLN A 17 -8.74 -26.28 -32.94
N GLY A 18 -8.56 -26.18 -34.27
CA GLY A 18 -9.30 -25.28 -35.14
C GLY A 18 -10.78 -25.64 -35.18
N ASP A 19 -11.08 -26.91 -35.43
CA ASP A 19 -12.44 -27.44 -35.47
C ASP A 19 -13.17 -27.28 -34.13
N LEU A 20 -12.47 -27.50 -33.01
CA LEU A 20 -13.03 -27.28 -31.67
C LEU A 20 -13.35 -25.81 -31.44
N ARG A 21 -12.47 -24.88 -31.85
CA ARG A 21 -12.71 -23.43 -31.72
C ARG A 21 -13.91 -23.00 -32.56
N ASP A 22 -13.99 -23.47 -33.80
CA ASP A 22 -15.07 -23.12 -34.73
C ASP A 22 -16.40 -23.80 -34.37
N GLY A 23 -16.34 -24.92 -33.63
CA GLY A 23 -17.48 -25.71 -33.19
C GLY A 23 -17.93 -25.45 -31.76
N ILE A 24 -17.18 -24.69 -30.94
CA ILE A 24 -17.43 -24.59 -29.50
C ILE A 24 -18.82 -24.00 -29.20
N ASP A 25 -19.25 -23.03 -30.02
CA ASP A 25 -20.55 -22.36 -29.89
C ASP A 25 -21.73 -23.26 -30.26
N ARG A 26 -21.44 -24.41 -30.91
CA ARG A 26 -22.45 -25.40 -31.33
C ARG A 26 -22.65 -26.50 -30.29
N LEU A 27 -21.81 -26.56 -29.27
CA LEU A 27 -21.94 -27.56 -28.21
C LEU A 27 -23.13 -27.20 -27.30
N PRO A 28 -24.09 -28.12 -27.08
CA PRO A 28 -25.15 -27.90 -26.12
C PRO A 28 -24.57 -27.92 -24.71
N PHE A 29 -24.50 -26.76 -24.05
CA PHE A 29 -24.07 -26.66 -22.66
C PHE A 29 -25.27 -26.64 -21.72
N LEU A 30 -25.22 -27.48 -20.69
CA LEU A 30 -26.07 -27.34 -19.51
C LEU A 30 -25.32 -26.46 -18.50
N SER A 31 -25.89 -25.32 -18.15
CA SER A 31 -25.37 -24.47 -17.08
C SER A 31 -26.41 -24.31 -15.98
N ALA A 32 -25.95 -24.33 -14.73
CA ALA A 32 -26.78 -24.08 -13.57
C ALA A 32 -25.97 -23.26 -12.55
N PRO A 33 -26.57 -22.23 -11.93
CA PRO A 33 -25.89 -21.47 -10.89
C PRO A 33 -25.71 -22.32 -9.64
N MET A 34 -24.51 -22.29 -9.04
CA MET A 34 -24.24 -22.93 -7.74
C MET A 34 -24.82 -22.17 -6.53
N SER A 35 -25.74 -21.23 -6.77
CA SER A 35 -26.38 -20.38 -5.75
C SER A 35 -26.90 -21.15 -4.53
N GLY A 36 -27.56 -22.31 -4.74
CA GLY A 36 -28.02 -23.15 -3.63
C GLY A 36 -26.87 -23.66 -2.77
N PHE A 37 -25.80 -24.16 -3.40
CA PHE A 37 -24.61 -24.63 -2.66
C PHE A 37 -23.96 -23.50 -1.85
N THR A 38 -23.75 -22.33 -2.47
CA THR A 38 -23.14 -21.18 -1.80
C THR A 38 -24.02 -20.62 -0.69
N ASP A 39 -25.34 -20.54 -0.90
CA ASP A 39 -26.27 -20.05 0.11
C ASP A 39 -26.34 -21.01 1.31
N HIS A 40 -26.33 -22.33 1.06
CA HIS A 40 -26.29 -23.33 2.13
C HIS A 40 -25.00 -23.27 2.97
N LEU A 41 -23.86 -22.94 2.37
CA LEU A 41 -22.63 -22.69 3.14
C LEU A 41 -22.79 -21.49 4.08
N LEU A 42 -23.53 -20.46 3.67
CA LEU A 42 -23.84 -19.29 4.50
C LEU A 42 -25.06 -19.50 5.41
N THR A 43 -25.58 -20.72 5.53
CA THR A 43 -26.79 -21.06 6.28
C THR A 43 -28.07 -20.34 5.85
N ILE A 44 -28.18 -20.10 4.55
CA ILE A 44 -29.34 -19.50 3.88
C ILE A 44 -30.01 -20.55 2.99
N VAL A 45 -31.34 -20.54 2.94
CA VAL A 45 -32.17 -21.36 2.03
C VAL A 45 -32.83 -20.47 0.99
N GLN A 46 -32.81 -20.92 -0.25
CA GLN A 46 -33.49 -20.28 -1.38
C GLN A 46 -34.57 -21.19 -1.98
N GLY A 47 -35.73 -20.62 -2.30
CA GLY A 47 -36.65 -21.16 -3.32
C GLY A 47 -37.78 -22.09 -2.85
N SER A 48 -37.58 -22.90 -1.82
CA SER A 48 -38.55 -23.96 -1.44
C SER A 48 -39.30 -23.72 -0.13
N HIS A 49 -39.05 -22.58 0.55
CA HIS A 49 -39.72 -22.24 1.81
C HIS A 49 -40.97 -21.39 1.61
N ILE A 50 -41.83 -21.40 2.64
CA ILE A 50 -43.04 -20.58 2.68
C ILE A 50 -42.66 -19.11 2.75
N LYS A 51 -43.22 -18.28 1.86
CA LYS A 51 -43.00 -16.83 1.84
C LYS A 51 -44.15 -16.12 2.57
N PRO A 52 -43.87 -15.02 3.31
CA PRO A 52 -44.90 -14.27 4.01
C PRO A 52 -45.75 -13.39 3.08
N THR A 53 -45.39 -13.28 1.81
CA THR A 53 -46.09 -12.49 0.80
C THR A 53 -46.53 -13.34 -0.39
N LYS A 54 -47.72 -13.07 -0.93
CA LYS A 54 -48.19 -13.59 -2.22
C LYS A 54 -48.03 -12.54 -3.31
N ARG A 55 -47.70 -12.96 -4.53
CA ARG A 55 -47.59 -12.08 -5.70
C ARG A 55 -48.37 -12.66 -6.87
N ALA A 56 -49.38 -11.93 -7.34
CA ALA A 56 -50.01 -12.22 -8.63
C ALA A 56 -49.10 -11.74 -9.78
N PRO A 57 -49.10 -12.40 -10.96
CA PRO A 57 -48.33 -11.94 -12.11
C PRO A 57 -48.60 -10.46 -12.43
N GLY A 58 -47.54 -9.64 -12.52
CA GLY A 58 -47.65 -8.20 -12.77
C GLY A 58 -48.02 -7.32 -11.57
N ALA A 59 -48.36 -7.90 -10.41
CA ALA A 59 -48.72 -7.16 -9.19
C ALA A 59 -47.54 -6.99 -8.22
N GLN A 60 -47.72 -6.10 -7.24
CA GLN A 60 -46.82 -5.97 -6.09
C GLN A 60 -47.04 -7.13 -5.09
N PRO A 61 -46.01 -7.49 -4.29
CA PRO A 61 -46.17 -8.48 -3.22
C PRO A 61 -47.14 -7.98 -2.14
N GLU A 62 -48.19 -8.75 -1.84
CA GLU A 62 -49.11 -8.48 -0.74
C GLU A 62 -48.87 -9.46 0.42
N PRO A 63 -48.86 -9.00 1.68
CA PRO A 63 -48.76 -9.86 2.86
C PRO A 63 -49.88 -10.91 2.93
N LEU A 64 -49.55 -12.10 3.42
CA LEU A 64 -50.53 -13.10 3.85
C LEU A 64 -51.04 -12.77 5.25
N GLN A 65 -52.32 -12.99 5.52
CA GLN A 65 -52.90 -12.71 6.83
C GLN A 65 -52.26 -13.61 7.91
N GLU A 66 -52.04 -14.88 7.57
CA GLU A 66 -51.42 -15.88 8.43
C GLU A 66 -49.97 -15.49 8.81
N ALA A 67 -49.28 -14.74 7.94
CA ALA A 67 -47.94 -14.23 8.22
C ALA A 67 -48.00 -13.03 9.19
N LEU A 68 -49.00 -12.15 9.06
CA LEU A 68 -49.21 -11.05 10.00
C LEU A 68 -49.58 -11.58 11.40
N ASP A 69 -50.45 -12.59 11.45
CA ASP A 69 -50.87 -13.22 12.69
C ASP A 69 -49.68 -13.91 13.38
N SER A 70 -48.86 -14.63 12.62
CA SER A 70 -47.64 -15.30 13.12
C SER A 70 -46.54 -14.34 13.58
N CYS A 71 -46.55 -13.08 13.11
CA CYS A 71 -45.53 -12.08 13.45
C CYS A 71 -46.02 -10.99 14.43
N ALA A 72 -47.22 -11.14 14.99
CA ALA A 72 -47.82 -10.18 15.92
C ALA A 72 -46.90 -9.90 17.13
N ASP A 73 -46.31 -10.95 17.71
CA ASP A 73 -45.40 -10.85 18.85
C ASP A 73 -44.08 -10.14 18.51
N ALA A 74 -43.63 -10.26 17.25
CA ALA A 74 -42.42 -9.62 16.74
C ALA A 74 -42.65 -8.18 16.25
N LYS A 75 -43.89 -7.65 16.37
CA LYS A 75 -44.28 -6.30 15.92
C LYS A 75 -43.99 -6.03 14.44
N ILE A 76 -43.99 -7.06 13.59
CA ILE A 76 -43.82 -6.91 12.14
C ILE A 76 -45.18 -6.57 11.52
N THR A 77 -45.27 -5.42 10.85
CA THR A 77 -46.52 -4.92 10.24
C THR A 77 -46.63 -5.31 8.76
N ALA A 78 -47.81 -5.07 8.17
CA ALA A 78 -48.01 -5.22 6.73
C ALA A 78 -47.04 -4.37 5.91
N ASP A 79 -46.71 -3.16 6.38
CA ASP A 79 -45.78 -2.29 5.69
C ASP A 79 -44.33 -2.81 5.77
N HIS A 80 -43.93 -3.42 6.88
CA HIS A 80 -42.64 -4.13 6.96
C HIS A 80 -42.57 -5.30 5.97
N LEU A 81 -43.61 -6.12 5.87
CA LEU A 81 -43.66 -7.24 4.92
C LEU A 81 -43.64 -6.76 3.46
N ARG A 82 -44.34 -5.66 3.14
CA ARG A 82 -44.27 -5.02 1.81
C ARG A 82 -42.88 -4.48 1.51
N ALA A 83 -42.23 -3.85 2.49
CA ALA A 83 -40.88 -3.32 2.35
C ALA A 83 -39.83 -4.43 2.11
N MET A 84 -40.00 -5.60 2.75
CA MET A 84 -39.12 -6.75 2.49
C MET A 84 -39.29 -7.32 1.07
N GLY A 85 -40.51 -7.32 0.53
CA GLY A 85 -40.79 -7.65 -0.87
C GLY A 85 -40.17 -8.97 -1.32
N LEU A 86 -39.35 -8.93 -2.38
CA LEU A 86 -38.70 -10.13 -2.94
C LEU A 86 -37.51 -10.64 -2.11
N GLN A 87 -37.04 -9.88 -1.11
CA GLN A 87 -35.90 -10.28 -0.27
C GLN A 87 -36.25 -11.49 0.61
N THR A 88 -37.54 -11.80 0.81
CA THR A 88 -37.99 -13.00 1.53
C THR A 88 -37.74 -14.31 0.76
N ASN A 89 -37.19 -14.24 -0.46
CA ASN A 89 -36.79 -15.41 -1.24
C ASN A 89 -35.53 -16.11 -0.69
N LYS A 90 -34.77 -15.44 0.17
CA LYS A 90 -33.61 -15.97 0.88
C LYS A 90 -33.87 -15.85 2.38
N THR A 91 -33.86 -16.96 3.10
CA THR A 91 -34.10 -16.96 4.55
C THR A 91 -33.05 -17.79 5.27
N PRO A 92 -32.74 -17.49 6.54
CA PRO A 92 -31.93 -18.37 7.37
C PRO A 92 -32.55 -19.77 7.46
N TYR A 93 -31.75 -20.77 7.85
CA TYR A 93 -32.20 -22.16 7.98
C TYR A 93 -33.45 -22.33 8.86
N GLY A 94 -33.57 -21.59 9.97
CA GLY A 94 -34.74 -21.67 10.85
C GLY A 94 -35.01 -23.11 11.32
N SER A 95 -36.25 -23.58 11.08
CA SER A 95 -36.66 -24.98 11.26
C SER A 95 -36.74 -25.76 9.95
N SER A 96 -36.39 -25.15 8.82
CA SER A 96 -36.60 -25.70 7.47
C SER A 96 -35.58 -26.77 7.09
N VAL A 97 -34.40 -26.76 7.73
CA VAL A 97 -33.32 -27.71 7.45
C VAL A 97 -33.05 -28.54 8.71
N PRO A 98 -33.22 -29.88 8.66
CA PRO A 98 -32.85 -30.73 9.78
C PRO A 98 -31.33 -30.77 9.92
N VAL A 99 -30.83 -30.50 11.13
CA VAL A 99 -29.41 -30.43 11.43
C VAL A 99 -29.05 -31.41 12.54
N ASN A 100 -27.85 -31.97 12.49
CA ASN A 100 -27.37 -32.88 13.53
C ASN A 100 -27.23 -32.14 14.87
N ALA A 101 -27.78 -32.70 15.94
CA ALA A 101 -27.78 -32.12 17.28
C ALA A 101 -26.37 -31.85 17.86
N ARG A 102 -25.31 -32.51 17.34
CA ARG A 102 -23.95 -32.37 17.90
C ARG A 102 -23.22 -31.09 17.47
N ASN A 103 -23.52 -30.56 16.27
CA ASN A 103 -22.76 -29.45 15.68
C ASN A 103 -23.68 -28.30 15.30
N SER A 104 -23.17 -27.08 15.41
CA SER A 104 -23.87 -25.93 14.86
C SER A 104 -23.81 -25.92 13.33
N PRO A 105 -24.96 -25.93 12.62
CA PRO A 105 -25.00 -25.60 11.19
C PRO A 105 -24.46 -24.21 10.87
N PHE A 106 -24.67 -23.24 11.76
CA PHE A 106 -24.25 -21.86 11.54
C PHE A 106 -22.74 -21.77 11.51
N LYS A 107 -22.20 -21.14 10.46
CA LYS A 107 -20.77 -20.80 10.32
C LYS A 107 -20.66 -19.30 9.99
N PRO A 108 -19.95 -18.50 10.81
CA PRO A 108 -19.80 -17.05 10.57
C PRO A 108 -18.98 -16.74 9.33
N ALA A 109 -17.96 -17.56 9.07
CA ALA A 109 -17.12 -17.53 7.88
C ALA A 109 -17.03 -18.95 7.32
N THR A 110 -17.05 -19.09 6.00
CA THR A 110 -16.82 -20.37 5.33
C THR A 110 -15.66 -20.29 4.37
N HIS A 111 -14.81 -21.30 4.40
CA HIS A 111 -13.73 -21.54 3.44
C HIS A 111 -13.47 -23.06 3.44
N GLY A 112 -12.74 -23.55 2.46
CA GLY A 112 -12.31 -24.94 2.45
C GLY A 112 -12.33 -25.55 1.06
N GLN A 113 -12.49 -26.85 0.99
CA GLN A 113 -12.47 -27.60 -0.26
C GLN A 113 -13.62 -28.59 -0.29
N TRP A 114 -14.15 -28.86 -1.47
CA TRP A 114 -15.16 -29.89 -1.67
C TRP A 114 -14.83 -30.74 -2.89
N GLN A 115 -15.38 -31.95 -2.92
CA GLN A 115 -15.30 -32.88 -4.04
C GLN A 115 -16.66 -33.51 -4.28
N PHE A 116 -16.90 -34.03 -5.48
CA PHE A 116 -18.08 -34.86 -5.73
C PHE A 116 -17.87 -36.26 -5.18
N SER A 117 -18.61 -36.63 -4.13
CA SER A 117 -18.70 -38.02 -3.68
C SER A 117 -19.71 -38.84 -4.50
N LYS A 118 -20.68 -38.15 -5.11
CA LYS A 118 -21.71 -38.71 -6.00
C LYS A 118 -22.11 -37.65 -7.02
N LEU A 119 -22.22 -38.05 -8.28
CA LEU A 119 -22.72 -37.19 -9.36
C LEU A 119 -23.55 -38.04 -10.31
N ASN A 120 -24.85 -37.75 -10.42
CA ASN A 120 -25.75 -38.43 -11.35
C ASN A 120 -26.36 -37.41 -12.30
N VAL A 121 -26.40 -37.75 -13.58
CA VAL A 121 -27.12 -37.00 -14.60
C VAL A 121 -28.40 -37.76 -14.88
N ILE A 122 -29.54 -37.15 -14.58
CA ILE A 122 -30.85 -37.74 -14.82
C ILE A 122 -31.46 -37.03 -16.02
N ASP A 123 -31.79 -37.78 -17.06
CA ASP A 123 -32.43 -37.22 -18.25
C ASP A 123 -33.92 -36.93 -18.01
N LYS A 124 -34.58 -36.30 -19.00
CA LYS A 124 -36.00 -35.97 -18.93
C LYS A 124 -36.95 -37.17 -18.84
N PHE A 125 -36.45 -38.38 -19.11
CA PHE A 125 -37.21 -39.63 -19.04
C PHE A 125 -36.91 -40.42 -17.76
N GLY A 126 -36.07 -39.88 -16.86
CA GLY A 126 -35.70 -40.52 -15.60
C GLY A 126 -34.56 -41.53 -15.72
N GLN A 127 -33.88 -41.61 -16.87
CA GLN A 127 -32.68 -42.43 -17.00
C GLN A 127 -31.52 -41.77 -16.27
N ALA A 128 -30.84 -42.52 -15.40
CA ALA A 128 -29.75 -42.01 -14.58
C ALA A 128 -28.39 -42.52 -15.10
N LEU A 129 -27.49 -41.60 -15.41
CA LEU A 129 -26.08 -41.86 -15.64
C LEU A 129 -25.30 -41.49 -14.37
N THR A 130 -24.67 -42.48 -13.73
CA THR A 130 -23.83 -42.28 -12.55
C THR A 130 -22.39 -42.01 -13.00
N ILE A 131 -21.90 -40.79 -12.77
CA ILE A 131 -20.54 -40.37 -13.17
C ILE A 131 -19.50 -40.87 -12.15
N VAL A 132 -19.84 -40.83 -10.86
CA VAL A 132 -18.98 -41.35 -9.77
C VAL A 132 -19.51 -42.69 -9.32
N ASP A 133 -18.81 -43.78 -9.64
CA ASP A 133 -19.19 -45.15 -9.24
C ASP A 133 -19.42 -45.25 -7.73
N GLN A 134 -20.62 -45.69 -7.34
CA GLN A 134 -21.04 -45.83 -5.94
C GLN A 134 -20.91 -47.27 -5.44
N SER A 135 -20.38 -48.18 -6.28
CA SER A 135 -20.25 -49.59 -5.92
C SER A 135 -19.33 -49.78 -4.72
N PRO A 136 -19.65 -50.67 -3.76
CA PRO A 136 -18.77 -50.99 -2.65
C PRO A 136 -17.41 -51.45 -3.18
N LYS A 137 -16.34 -50.74 -2.82
CA LYS A 137 -14.98 -51.05 -3.26
C LYS A 137 -14.18 -51.78 -2.19
N LYS A 138 -13.16 -52.53 -2.62
CA LYS A 138 -12.13 -53.01 -1.69
C LYS A 138 -11.32 -51.81 -1.23
N PHE A 139 -10.82 -51.85 -0.01
CA PHE A 139 -9.99 -50.78 0.57
C PHE A 139 -8.75 -50.42 -0.27
N THR A 140 -8.32 -51.32 -1.16
CA THR A 140 -7.17 -51.14 -2.06
C THR A 140 -7.50 -50.48 -3.38
N ASP A 141 -8.78 -50.37 -3.75
CA ASP A 141 -9.17 -49.80 -5.03
C ASP A 141 -9.16 -48.27 -4.94
N PRO A 142 -8.67 -47.55 -5.96
CA PRO A 142 -8.69 -46.09 -5.95
C PRO A 142 -10.13 -45.58 -5.91
N ASP A 143 -10.35 -44.53 -5.11
CA ASP A 143 -11.64 -43.86 -5.04
C ASP A 143 -12.09 -43.43 -6.44
N PRO A 144 -13.32 -43.74 -6.85
CA PRO A 144 -13.84 -43.25 -8.12
C PRO A 144 -13.90 -41.73 -8.05
N THR A 145 -13.22 -41.07 -8.96
CA THR A 145 -12.92 -39.65 -8.84
C THR A 145 -13.25 -38.92 -10.13
N VAL A 146 -13.91 -37.77 -10.00
CA VAL A 146 -14.07 -36.81 -11.08
C VAL A 146 -13.12 -35.66 -10.85
N TYR A 147 -12.46 -35.22 -11.91
CA TYR A 147 -11.55 -34.08 -11.91
C TYR A 147 -12.25 -32.92 -12.61
N PRO A 148 -12.93 -32.02 -11.86
CA PRO A 148 -13.65 -30.93 -12.47
C PRO A 148 -12.69 -29.90 -13.09
N CYS A 149 -13.01 -29.44 -14.30
CA CYS A 149 -12.34 -28.28 -14.88
C CYS A 149 -12.87 -27.02 -14.18
N VAL A 150 -12.03 -26.40 -13.36
CA VAL A 150 -12.37 -25.21 -12.59
C VAL A 150 -11.57 -24.01 -13.08
N SER A 151 -12.14 -22.81 -12.94
CA SER A 151 -11.39 -21.56 -13.14
C SER A 151 -10.34 -21.39 -12.04
N ASP A 152 -9.32 -20.59 -12.28
CA ASP A 152 -8.27 -20.24 -11.30
C ASP A 152 -8.82 -19.80 -9.93
N TYR A 153 -9.97 -19.12 -9.92
CA TYR A 153 -10.64 -18.67 -8.69
C TYR A 153 -11.10 -19.82 -7.77
N PHE A 154 -11.43 -20.98 -8.34
CA PHE A 154 -11.89 -22.17 -7.62
C PHE A 154 -10.84 -23.30 -7.66
N ALA A 155 -9.69 -23.06 -8.29
CA ALA A 155 -8.59 -24.02 -8.35
C ALA A 155 -7.92 -24.12 -6.97
N VAL A 156 -7.51 -25.34 -6.62
CA VAL A 156 -6.71 -25.56 -5.43
C VAL A 156 -5.28 -25.11 -5.72
N ASP A 157 -4.73 -24.30 -4.82
CA ASP A 157 -3.37 -23.79 -4.96
C ASP A 157 -2.33 -24.91 -4.84
N ARG A 158 -1.14 -24.72 -5.42
CA ARG A 158 -0.04 -25.69 -5.35
C ARG A 158 1.06 -25.19 -4.43
N VAL A 159 1.54 -26.06 -3.54
CA VAL A 159 2.59 -25.77 -2.57
C VAL A 159 3.82 -26.58 -2.90
N GLN A 160 5.01 -26.02 -2.69
CA GLN A 160 6.23 -26.81 -2.74
C GLN A 160 6.34 -27.64 -1.46
N VAL A 161 6.35 -28.96 -1.63
CA VAL A 161 6.51 -29.91 -0.53
C VAL A 161 7.88 -30.56 -0.68
N SER A 162 8.70 -30.46 0.37
CA SER A 162 9.96 -31.20 0.48
C SER A 162 9.73 -32.46 1.30
N HIS A 163 9.78 -33.61 0.64
CA HIS A 163 9.85 -34.89 1.34
C HIS A 163 11.30 -35.20 1.70
N ASN A 164 11.55 -35.81 2.87
CA ASN A 164 12.90 -36.13 3.34
C ASN A 164 13.71 -36.85 2.23
N ASN A 165 14.87 -36.29 1.87
CA ASN A 165 15.78 -36.78 0.81
C ASN A 165 15.23 -36.82 -0.63
N GLN A 166 14.21 -36.02 -0.96
CA GLN A 166 13.74 -35.82 -2.33
C GLN A 166 13.72 -34.33 -2.71
N PRO A 167 13.92 -33.99 -4.01
CA PRO A 167 13.73 -32.62 -4.48
C PRO A 167 12.28 -32.17 -4.24
N SER A 168 12.10 -30.89 -3.91
CA SER A 168 10.77 -30.33 -3.67
C SER A 168 9.86 -30.51 -4.89
N VAL A 169 8.67 -31.07 -4.67
CA VAL A 169 7.65 -31.24 -5.71
C VAL A 169 6.52 -30.24 -5.46
N LEU A 170 5.93 -29.70 -6.52
CA LEU A 170 4.74 -28.84 -6.43
C LEU A 170 3.51 -29.71 -6.28
N GLU A 171 2.96 -29.86 -5.08
CA GLU A 171 1.75 -30.64 -4.80
C GLU A 171 0.54 -29.74 -4.60
N TYR A 172 -0.66 -30.18 -5.00
CA TYR A 172 -1.89 -29.47 -4.64
C TYR A 172 -2.03 -29.39 -3.11
N ASN A 173 -2.43 -28.22 -2.60
CA ASN A 173 -2.76 -28.00 -1.20
C ASN A 173 -4.12 -28.65 -0.83
N SER A 174 -4.29 -29.93 -1.14
CA SER A 174 -5.54 -30.65 -0.95
C SER A 174 -5.53 -31.49 0.33
N ILE A 175 -6.73 -31.73 0.88
CA ILE A 175 -6.92 -32.56 2.09
C ILE A 175 -6.32 -33.97 1.89
N LEU A 176 -6.44 -34.51 0.68
CA LEU A 176 -5.84 -35.78 0.29
C LEU A 176 -4.87 -35.52 -0.87
N GLY A 177 -3.70 -36.15 -0.82
CA GLY A 177 -2.73 -36.10 -1.91
C GLY A 177 -3.28 -36.78 -3.18
N GLU A 178 -2.97 -36.23 -4.35
CA GLU A 178 -3.39 -36.79 -5.63
C GLU A 178 -2.34 -37.78 -6.16
N PRO A 179 -2.73 -38.97 -6.67
CA PRO A 179 -1.79 -40.01 -7.08
C PRO A 179 -0.82 -39.59 -8.19
N ASP A 180 -1.27 -38.77 -9.14
CA ASP A 180 -0.47 -38.27 -10.26
C ASP A 180 -0.07 -36.81 -10.13
N ASN A 181 -0.69 -36.08 -9.18
CA ASN A 181 -0.49 -34.65 -8.92
C ASN A 181 -0.59 -33.74 -10.17
N THR A 182 -1.20 -34.24 -11.24
CA THR A 182 -1.49 -33.49 -12.47
C THR A 182 -2.88 -32.86 -12.40
N ARG A 183 -3.83 -33.59 -11.81
CA ARG A 183 -5.24 -33.21 -11.70
C ARG A 183 -5.66 -33.16 -10.24
N CYS A 184 -6.62 -32.29 -9.93
CA CYS A 184 -7.16 -32.15 -8.58
C CYS A 184 -8.66 -32.46 -8.57
N ARG A 185 -9.08 -33.36 -7.69
CA ARG A 185 -10.51 -33.68 -7.49
C ARG A 185 -11.26 -32.65 -6.65
N PHE A 186 -10.50 -31.85 -5.92
CA PHE A 186 -11.01 -30.85 -5.02
C PHE A 186 -11.21 -29.53 -5.75
N VAL A 187 -12.27 -28.85 -5.33
CA VAL A 187 -12.58 -27.48 -5.72
C VAL A 187 -12.43 -26.62 -4.48
N GLN A 188 -11.65 -25.54 -4.58
CA GLN A 188 -11.47 -24.58 -3.52
C GLN A 188 -12.75 -23.74 -3.36
N VAL A 189 -13.26 -23.62 -2.14
CA VAL A 189 -14.28 -22.66 -1.75
C VAL A 189 -13.55 -21.39 -1.28
N PRO A 190 -13.74 -20.25 -1.97
CA PRO A 190 -13.20 -18.97 -1.53
C PRO A 190 -13.76 -18.60 -0.15
N PRO A 191 -12.99 -17.91 0.69
CA PRO A 191 -13.49 -17.45 1.98
C PRO A 191 -14.66 -16.48 1.77
N THR A 192 -15.78 -16.76 2.42
CA THR A 192 -16.99 -15.94 2.39
C THR A 192 -17.52 -15.71 3.80
N LEU A 193 -18.06 -14.52 4.02
CA LEU A 193 -18.72 -14.15 5.26
C LEU A 193 -20.22 -14.28 5.11
N ASN A 194 -20.88 -14.74 6.17
CA ASN A 194 -22.33 -14.95 6.19
C ASN A 194 -23.15 -13.66 6.35
N GLN A 195 -22.49 -12.50 6.41
CA GLN A 195 -23.12 -11.20 6.56
C GLN A 195 -22.37 -10.15 5.76
N ALA A 196 -23.08 -9.08 5.39
CA ALA A 196 -22.50 -7.97 4.68
C ALA A 196 -21.43 -7.28 5.52
N CYS A 197 -20.28 -7.01 4.89
CA CYS A 197 -19.18 -6.27 5.48
C CYS A 197 -18.51 -5.39 4.42
N ARG A 198 -17.73 -4.41 4.88
CA ARG A 198 -16.93 -3.52 4.03
C ARG A 198 -15.51 -3.42 4.57
N LEU A 199 -14.53 -3.55 3.68
CA LEU A 199 -13.16 -3.14 3.98
C LEU A 199 -13.06 -1.64 3.76
N ASN A 200 -12.84 -0.90 4.85
CA ASN A 200 -12.57 0.52 4.79
C ASN A 200 -11.07 0.71 4.63
N THR A 201 -10.66 1.49 3.64
CA THR A 201 -9.29 1.97 3.47
C THR A 201 -9.34 3.48 3.32
N THR A 202 -8.51 4.19 4.06
CA THR A 202 -8.58 5.65 4.13
C THR A 202 -7.23 6.24 4.48
N PHE A 203 -7.00 7.49 4.11
CA PHE A 203 -5.88 8.25 4.64
C PHE A 203 -6.22 8.76 6.04
N VAL A 204 -5.23 8.81 6.93
CA VAL A 204 -5.46 9.19 8.32
C VAL A 204 -4.51 10.29 8.78
N VAL A 205 -4.96 11.07 9.76
CA VAL A 205 -4.15 12.08 10.46
C VAL A 205 -4.29 11.89 11.98
N PRO A 206 -3.29 12.29 12.78
CA PRO A 206 -3.41 12.26 14.23
C PRO A 206 -4.62 13.08 14.71
N ASP A 207 -5.39 12.55 15.66
CA ASP A 207 -6.48 13.29 16.27
C ASP A 207 -5.96 14.28 17.31
N GLU A 208 -6.08 15.58 17.02
CA GLU A 208 -5.65 16.66 17.91
C GLU A 208 -6.43 16.69 19.23
N LYS A 209 -7.71 16.27 19.21
CA LYS A 209 -8.58 16.26 20.39
C LYS A 209 -8.32 15.03 21.26
N ASN A 210 -8.08 13.88 20.62
CA ASN A 210 -7.88 12.59 21.30
C ASN A 210 -6.46 12.08 21.05
N ARG A 211 -5.51 12.51 21.88
CA ARG A 211 -4.11 12.10 21.78
C ARG A 211 -3.97 10.57 21.70
N GLY A 212 -3.21 10.13 20.70
CA GLY A 212 -2.92 8.72 20.46
C GLY A 212 -3.97 7.96 19.64
N LEU A 213 -5.03 8.63 19.22
CA LEU A 213 -5.96 8.13 18.21
C LEU A 213 -5.67 8.79 16.86
N TRP A 214 -6.14 8.11 15.82
CA TRP A 214 -6.04 8.54 14.44
C TRP A 214 -7.44 8.66 13.86
N ARG A 215 -7.65 9.62 12.97
CA ARG A 215 -8.93 9.84 12.32
C ARG A 215 -8.74 9.92 10.80
N GLU A 216 -9.82 9.66 10.08
CA GLU A 216 -9.84 9.85 8.64
C GLU A 216 -9.49 11.30 8.29
N ALA A 217 -8.59 11.47 7.32
CA ALA A 217 -8.21 12.77 6.79
C ALA A 217 -9.38 13.35 6.00
N ALA A 218 -9.75 14.60 6.28
CA ALA A 218 -10.77 15.27 5.50
C ALA A 218 -10.22 15.67 4.13
N VAL A 219 -10.65 14.95 3.10
CA VAL A 219 -10.12 14.99 1.72
C VAL A 219 -10.01 16.41 1.13
N ASP A 220 -10.86 17.34 1.58
CA ASP A 220 -10.96 18.70 1.02
C ASP A 220 -10.03 19.74 1.68
N HIS A 221 -9.52 19.49 2.89
CA HIS A 221 -8.77 20.51 3.65
C HIS A 221 -7.59 19.99 4.46
N GLU A 222 -7.37 18.67 4.48
CA GLU A 222 -6.26 18.07 5.23
C GLU A 222 -5.32 17.30 4.31
N ASN A 223 -4.03 17.44 4.58
CA ASN A 223 -3.00 16.74 3.85
C ASN A 223 -2.55 15.49 4.63
N PRO A 224 -2.80 14.26 4.12
CA PRO A 224 -2.36 13.04 4.77
C PRO A 224 -0.86 12.73 4.55
N VAL A 225 -0.20 13.51 3.68
CA VAL A 225 1.24 13.43 3.45
C VAL A 225 1.95 14.10 4.62
N TRP A 226 2.88 13.40 5.25
CA TRP A 226 3.73 13.93 6.32
C TRP A 226 5.17 14.23 5.85
N GLY A 227 5.49 13.90 4.60
CA GLY A 227 6.73 14.32 3.93
C GLY A 227 6.88 13.71 2.54
N TRP A 228 7.94 14.11 1.83
CA TRP A 228 8.34 13.51 0.56
C TRP A 228 9.77 13.04 0.61
N VAL A 229 10.06 12.01 -0.18
CA VAL A 229 11.38 11.39 -0.31
C VAL A 229 11.79 11.45 -1.76
N VAL A 230 13.03 11.91 -1.99
CA VAL A 230 13.65 11.95 -3.31
C VAL A 230 15.06 11.40 -3.18
N VAL A 231 15.41 10.39 -3.99
CA VAL A 231 16.77 9.84 -4.00
C VAL A 231 17.68 10.76 -4.81
N ASN A 232 18.78 11.21 -4.21
CA ASN A 232 19.83 11.97 -4.89
C ASN A 232 20.96 11.02 -5.26
N TYR A 233 21.04 10.64 -6.55
CA TYR A 233 22.05 9.71 -7.05
C TYR A 233 23.45 10.33 -7.09
N ALA A 234 23.54 11.66 -7.26
CA ALA A 234 24.81 12.35 -7.35
C ALA A 234 25.56 12.38 -6.01
N ASP A 235 24.84 12.53 -4.90
CA ASP A 235 25.41 12.59 -3.55
C ASP A 235 25.21 11.30 -2.72
N TYR A 236 24.74 10.22 -3.34
CA TYR A 236 24.40 8.96 -2.66
C TYR A 236 23.54 9.19 -1.40
N GLY A 237 22.48 9.97 -1.55
CA GLY A 237 21.66 10.44 -0.43
C GLY A 237 20.16 10.41 -0.70
N ILE A 238 19.41 10.75 0.34
CA ILE A 238 17.96 10.92 0.33
C ILE A 238 17.64 12.35 0.77
N GLN A 239 16.94 13.07 -0.09
CA GLN A 239 16.38 14.40 0.18
C GLN A 239 14.97 14.25 0.72
N LEU A 240 14.69 15.01 1.78
CA LEU A 240 13.43 15.00 2.49
C LEU A 240 12.77 16.37 2.36
N PHE A 241 11.48 16.37 2.03
CA PHE A 241 10.66 17.57 1.91
C PHE A 241 9.46 17.48 2.85
N LEU A 242 8.95 18.62 3.28
CA LEU A 242 7.72 18.73 4.06
C LEU A 242 6.49 18.38 3.20
N ALA A 243 5.33 18.17 3.84
CA ALA A 243 4.07 17.87 3.18
C ALA A 243 3.72 18.80 1.98
N ASP A 244 4.10 20.08 2.07
CA ASP A 244 3.86 21.10 1.04
C ASP A 244 4.94 21.15 -0.06
N GLY A 245 5.91 20.24 -0.05
CA GLY A 245 7.03 20.20 -1.00
C GLY A 245 8.21 21.10 -0.66
N THR A 246 8.19 21.81 0.48
CA THR A 246 9.34 22.62 0.93
C THR A 246 10.50 21.72 1.34
N PHE A 247 11.71 22.03 0.87
CA PHE A 247 12.91 21.26 1.22
C PHE A 247 13.18 21.31 2.73
N TYR A 248 13.41 20.15 3.35
CA TYR A 248 13.71 20.06 4.78
C TYR A 248 15.18 19.80 5.05
N ARG A 249 15.72 18.68 4.56
CA ARG A 249 17.13 18.31 4.74
C ARG A 249 17.48 17.09 3.89
N GLU A 250 18.76 16.73 3.89
CA GLU A 250 19.29 15.58 3.19
C GLU A 250 20.07 14.66 4.14
N VAL A 251 19.91 13.35 3.95
CA VAL A 251 20.71 12.31 4.63
C VAL A 251 21.55 11.58 3.59
N ARG A 252 22.84 11.37 3.87
CA ARG A 252 23.80 10.83 2.90
C ARG A 252 24.64 9.70 3.47
N VAL A 253 25.16 8.88 2.56
CA VAL A 253 26.25 7.96 2.86
C VAL A 253 27.56 8.76 2.88
N ASN A 254 28.27 8.73 3.99
CA ASN A 254 29.65 9.17 4.07
C ASN A 254 30.56 7.95 3.84
N PRO A 255 31.36 7.93 2.76
CA PRO A 255 32.36 6.90 2.57
C PRO A 255 33.34 6.92 3.75
N SER A 256 33.75 5.74 4.23
CA SER A 256 34.66 5.63 5.37
C SER A 256 35.97 6.34 5.07
N ASP A 257 36.40 7.23 5.95
CA ASP A 257 37.77 7.70 5.92
C ASP A 257 38.73 6.54 6.28
N THR A 258 40.03 6.76 6.10
CA THR A 258 41.09 5.82 6.47
C THR A 258 41.14 5.49 7.98
N THR A 259 40.26 6.05 8.80
CA THR A 259 40.13 5.76 10.24
C THR A 259 38.98 4.80 10.57
N GLY A 260 38.23 4.33 9.56
CA GLY A 260 37.11 3.40 9.75
C GLY A 260 35.82 4.05 10.23
N SER A 261 35.70 5.38 10.11
CA SER A 261 34.54 6.17 10.61
C SER A 261 33.45 6.39 9.54
N GLY A 262 33.24 5.43 8.63
CA GLY A 262 32.17 5.50 7.63
C GLY A 262 30.78 5.38 8.26
N GLY A 263 29.75 5.91 7.61
CA GLY A 263 28.37 5.88 8.13
C GLY A 263 27.44 6.83 7.38
N SER A 264 26.27 7.13 7.94
CA SER A 264 25.39 8.16 7.40
C SER A 264 25.62 9.52 8.07
N SER A 265 25.42 10.60 7.30
CA SER A 265 25.44 11.98 7.78
C SER A 265 24.15 12.71 7.42
N VAL A 266 23.79 13.67 8.26
CA VAL A 266 22.60 14.51 8.09
C VAL A 266 23.03 15.95 7.85
N SER A 267 22.46 16.59 6.85
CA SER A 267 22.65 18.02 6.65
C SER A 267 21.97 18.81 7.77
N PRO A 268 22.42 20.03 8.08
CA PRO A 268 21.63 20.95 8.87
C PRO A 268 20.21 21.09 8.28
N PRO A 269 19.19 21.33 9.13
CA PRO A 269 17.84 21.62 8.66
C PRO A 269 17.86 22.84 7.73
N TRP A 270 17.06 22.80 6.68
CA TRP A 270 16.80 23.83 5.68
C TRP A 270 17.95 24.17 4.74
N ALA A 271 19.21 23.90 5.13
CA ALA A 271 20.38 24.22 4.31
C ALA A 271 20.28 23.62 2.90
N PRO A 272 20.37 24.43 1.82
CA PRO A 272 20.97 25.76 1.74
C PRO A 272 20.02 26.97 1.95
N PHE A 273 18.77 26.76 2.36
CA PHE A 273 17.78 27.82 2.61
C PHE A 273 17.68 28.20 4.08
N ASP A 274 17.15 29.40 4.31
CA ASP A 274 16.60 29.78 5.61
C ASP A 274 15.29 29.01 5.90
N PRO A 275 14.98 28.75 7.19
CA PRO A 275 13.72 28.12 7.59
C PRO A 275 12.50 28.94 7.11
N PRO A 276 11.34 28.28 6.89
CA PRO A 276 10.13 29.01 6.57
C PRO A 276 9.71 29.94 7.72
N SER A 277 9.15 31.10 7.36
CA SER A 277 8.76 32.16 8.32
C SER A 277 7.68 31.71 9.30
N GLN A 278 6.84 30.75 8.88
CA GLN A 278 5.85 30.06 9.72
C GLN A 278 6.19 28.57 9.70
N PHE A 279 6.93 28.12 10.72
CA PHE A 279 7.28 26.72 10.90
C PHE A 279 6.65 26.19 12.19
N ASN A 280 5.93 25.08 12.09
CA ASN A 280 5.44 24.35 13.26
C ASN A 280 6.31 23.09 13.45
N PRO A 281 7.17 23.03 14.49
CA PRO A 281 8.01 21.85 14.75
C PRO A 281 7.22 20.55 14.93
N ASN A 282 5.95 20.62 15.34
CA ASN A 282 5.14 19.42 15.49
C ASN A 282 4.84 18.75 14.14
N GLN A 283 4.86 19.48 13.03
CA GLN A 283 4.59 18.94 11.69
C GLN A 283 5.71 18.03 11.17
N VAL A 284 6.94 18.17 11.68
CA VAL A 284 8.09 17.36 11.24
C VAL A 284 8.39 16.19 12.16
N THR A 285 7.61 15.96 13.21
CA THR A 285 7.93 14.95 14.23
C THR A 285 8.10 13.54 13.63
N GLN A 286 7.23 13.15 12.69
CA GLN A 286 7.36 11.87 11.98
C GLN A 286 8.59 11.85 11.05
N LEU A 287 8.85 12.96 10.36
CA LEU A 287 10.00 13.12 9.46
C LEU A 287 11.34 13.09 10.21
N ASP A 288 11.42 13.72 11.38
CA ASP A 288 12.59 13.67 12.25
C ASP A 288 12.84 12.28 12.82
N LYS A 289 11.80 11.51 13.16
CA LYS A 289 11.96 10.10 13.54
C LYS A 289 12.53 9.28 12.37
N LEU A 290 12.07 9.53 11.14
CA LEU A 290 12.63 8.87 9.95
C LEU A 290 14.09 9.25 9.74
N VAL A 291 14.43 10.54 9.85
CA VAL A 291 15.82 11.03 9.80
C VAL A 291 16.68 10.33 10.85
N GLN A 292 16.19 10.20 12.09
CA GLN A 292 16.91 9.50 13.15
C GLN A 292 17.17 8.04 12.78
N GLN A 293 16.23 7.34 12.15
CA GLN A 293 16.45 5.97 11.66
C GLN A 293 17.44 5.91 10.50
N LEU A 294 17.37 6.84 9.55
CA LEU A 294 18.32 6.93 8.42
C LEU A 294 19.76 7.19 8.89
N VAL A 295 19.92 7.92 9.99
CA VAL A 295 21.22 8.25 10.61
C VAL A 295 21.63 7.23 11.67
N ASN A 296 20.73 6.33 12.07
CA ASN A 296 20.96 5.41 13.17
C ASN A 296 22.13 4.48 12.84
N ARG A 297 23.25 4.72 13.52
CA ARG A 297 24.43 3.88 13.45
C ARG A 297 24.13 2.66 14.28
N GLY A 298 23.87 1.53 13.61
CA GLY A 298 23.83 0.24 14.29
C GLY A 298 25.13 -0.01 15.08
N PRO A 299 25.23 -1.12 15.84
CA PRO A 299 26.38 -1.41 16.71
C PRO A 299 27.77 -1.36 16.03
N LYS A 300 27.81 -1.40 14.69
CA LYS A 300 29.02 -1.38 13.86
C LYS A 300 29.29 -0.05 13.13
N GLY A 301 28.45 0.98 13.27
CA GLY A 301 28.65 2.26 12.56
C GLY A 301 28.05 2.33 11.15
N ASP A 302 27.34 1.31 10.70
CA ASP A 302 26.95 1.13 9.29
C ASP A 302 25.84 2.09 8.80
N TYR A 303 25.82 2.36 7.50
CA TYR A 303 24.76 3.10 6.77
C TYR A 303 23.67 2.17 6.20
N ALA A 304 23.52 0.97 6.78
CA ALA A 304 22.69 -0.12 6.25
C ALA A 304 21.22 0.27 6.07
N TYR A 305 20.64 1.03 6.99
CA TYR A 305 19.24 1.44 6.90
C TYR A 305 18.99 2.42 5.75
N LEU A 306 19.84 3.44 5.61
CA LEU A 306 19.81 4.38 4.49
C LEU A 306 19.98 3.65 3.14
N PHE A 307 20.95 2.73 3.07
CA PHE A 307 21.21 1.95 1.87
C PHE A 307 20.02 1.06 1.49
N ALA A 308 19.43 0.37 2.46
CA ALA A 308 18.28 -0.52 2.24
C ALA A 308 17.07 0.26 1.71
N ILE A 309 16.77 1.45 2.26
CA ILE A 309 15.69 2.30 1.75
C ILE A 309 15.99 2.79 0.32
N ALA A 310 17.20 3.27 0.05
CA ALA A 310 17.56 3.73 -1.29
C ALA A 310 17.48 2.57 -2.31
N ASN A 311 17.93 1.37 -1.94
CA ASN A 311 17.86 0.17 -2.78
C ASN A 311 16.41 -0.26 -3.03
N MET A 312 15.58 -0.30 -1.98
CA MET A 312 14.13 -0.57 -2.10
C MET A 312 13.46 0.40 -3.07
N ILE A 313 13.73 1.71 -2.95
CA ILE A 313 13.19 2.72 -3.86
C ILE A 313 13.63 2.43 -5.29
N ASN A 314 14.93 2.19 -5.53
CA ASN A 314 15.45 1.92 -6.87
C ASN A 314 14.84 0.65 -7.49
N ASN A 315 14.69 -0.41 -6.71
CA ASN A 315 14.06 -1.65 -7.17
C ASN A 315 12.57 -1.45 -7.49
N SER A 316 11.88 -0.61 -6.72
CA SER A 316 10.45 -0.32 -6.95
C SER A 316 10.20 0.46 -8.23
N ILE A 317 11.12 1.35 -8.64
CA ILE A 317 10.99 2.17 -9.85
C ILE A 317 10.85 1.32 -11.11
N LEU A 318 11.47 0.13 -11.15
CA LEU A 318 11.36 -0.80 -12.29
C LEU A 318 9.93 -1.28 -12.55
N ASN A 319 9.09 -1.28 -11.51
CA ASN A 319 7.69 -1.75 -11.58
C ASN A 319 6.68 -0.60 -11.48
N MET A 320 7.13 0.66 -11.51
CA MET A 320 6.24 1.83 -11.49
C MET A 320 5.86 2.28 -12.90
N PRO A 321 4.69 2.93 -13.06
CA PRO A 321 4.38 3.59 -14.32
C PRO A 321 5.33 4.76 -14.53
N HIS A 322 5.67 4.99 -15.80
CA HIS A 322 6.46 6.16 -16.20
C HIS A 322 5.74 7.44 -15.76
N LEU A 323 6.54 8.42 -15.31
CA LEU A 323 6.01 9.73 -14.99
C LEU A 323 5.33 10.35 -16.22
N PRO A 324 4.28 11.17 -16.03
CA PRO A 324 3.71 11.99 -17.10
C PRO A 324 4.82 12.81 -17.80
N ASN A 325 4.61 13.15 -19.08
CA ASN A 325 5.57 13.67 -20.09
C ASN A 325 6.46 14.90 -19.74
N SER A 326 6.54 15.33 -18.49
CA SER A 326 7.23 16.52 -18.00
C SER A 326 8.60 16.26 -17.34
N TYR A 327 9.06 15.01 -17.25
CA TYR A 327 10.36 14.70 -16.65
C TYR A 327 11.48 14.93 -17.68
N ALA A 328 12.29 15.98 -17.50
CA ALA A 328 13.35 16.33 -18.45
C ALA A 328 14.35 15.17 -18.59
N GLY A 329 14.65 14.74 -19.82
CA GLY A 329 15.38 13.50 -20.12
C GLY A 329 16.79 13.33 -19.53
N PHE A 330 17.32 14.30 -18.79
CA PHE A 330 18.60 14.21 -18.06
C PHE A 330 18.44 14.11 -16.53
N LEU A 331 17.32 14.57 -15.97
CA LEU A 331 17.07 14.55 -14.51
C LEU A 331 16.99 13.14 -13.88
N PRO A 332 16.47 12.08 -14.55
CA PRO A 332 16.38 10.76 -13.91
C PRO A 332 17.72 10.13 -13.58
N GLY A 333 18.80 10.55 -14.24
CA GLY A 333 20.14 10.07 -13.95
C GLY A 333 20.78 10.75 -12.73
N LEU A 334 20.26 11.89 -12.28
CA LEU A 334 20.79 12.64 -11.14
C LEU A 334 19.90 12.51 -9.90
N VAL A 335 18.59 12.52 -10.10
CA VAL A 335 17.60 12.53 -9.03
C VAL A 335 16.45 11.59 -9.37
N GLY A 336 16.06 10.77 -8.39
CA GLY A 336 14.97 9.81 -8.48
C GLY A 336 13.58 10.46 -8.45
N LYS A 337 12.56 9.63 -8.69
CA LYS A 337 11.16 10.04 -8.64
C LYS A 337 10.75 10.47 -7.21
N PRO A 338 10.00 11.57 -7.03
CA PRO A 338 9.43 11.91 -5.73
C PRO A 338 8.41 10.87 -5.26
N LEU A 339 8.59 10.40 -4.03
CA LEU A 339 7.69 9.46 -3.35
C LEU A 339 7.03 10.14 -2.15
N ALA A 340 5.75 9.87 -1.95
CA ALA A 340 4.99 10.42 -0.84
C ALA A 340 5.15 9.55 0.41
N LEU A 341 5.33 10.19 1.56
CA LEU A 341 5.20 9.58 2.88
C LEU A 341 3.80 9.90 3.42
N VAL A 342 2.95 8.88 3.52
CA VAL A 342 1.55 9.03 3.91
C VAL A 342 1.21 8.19 5.13
N ASN A 343 0.14 8.56 5.84
CA ASN A 343 -0.46 7.70 6.86
C ASN A 343 -1.76 7.10 6.31
N LEU A 344 -1.95 5.79 6.45
CA LEU A 344 -3.13 5.06 5.99
C LEU A 344 -3.75 4.24 7.12
N GLY A 345 -5.06 4.05 7.05
CA GLY A 345 -5.86 3.26 7.99
C GLY A 345 -6.67 2.21 7.26
N ILE A 346 -6.74 1.00 7.82
CA ILE A 346 -7.61 -0.08 7.35
C ILE A 346 -8.51 -0.57 8.48
N SER A 347 -9.75 -0.93 8.16
CA SER A 347 -10.65 -1.60 9.11
C SER A 347 -11.71 -2.43 8.37
N LEU A 348 -12.29 -3.42 9.03
CA LEU A 348 -13.33 -4.28 8.45
C LEU A 348 -14.63 -4.10 9.23
N GLU A 349 -15.60 -3.42 8.63
CA GLU A 349 -16.83 -3.02 9.30
C GLU A 349 -18.01 -3.89 8.86
N LEU A 350 -18.80 -4.33 9.82
CA LEU A 350 -20.00 -5.15 9.62
C LEU A 350 -21.22 -4.26 9.43
N GLY A 351 -22.13 -4.66 8.54
CA GLY A 351 -23.37 -3.91 8.30
C GLY A 351 -24.42 -4.05 9.41
N GLN A 352 -24.26 -5.03 10.29
CA GLN A 352 -25.18 -5.38 11.38
C GLN A 352 -24.42 -6.09 12.52
N PRO A 353 -25.02 -6.26 13.71
CA PRO A 353 -24.40 -7.03 14.78
C PRO A 353 -23.98 -8.43 14.29
N PRO A 354 -22.85 -8.99 14.79
CA PRO A 354 -22.42 -10.34 14.43
C PRO A 354 -23.56 -11.36 14.55
N LEU A 355 -23.90 -12.01 13.43
CA LEU A 355 -24.94 -13.03 13.42
C LEU A 355 -24.59 -14.19 14.37
N LYS A 356 -25.63 -14.74 14.99
CA LYS A 356 -25.61 -15.99 15.76
C LYS A 356 -26.46 -17.04 15.05
N SER A 357 -26.42 -18.29 15.49
CA SER A 357 -27.23 -19.33 14.85
C SER A 357 -28.73 -19.03 14.92
N GLN A 358 -29.38 -18.96 13.76
CA GLN A 358 -30.84 -18.81 13.62
C GLN A 358 -31.56 -20.16 13.42
N SER A 359 -30.95 -21.28 13.83
CA SER A 359 -31.53 -22.61 13.70
C SER A 359 -32.27 -22.99 14.97
N ASN A 360 -33.56 -23.29 14.85
CA ASN A 360 -34.46 -23.52 15.99
C ASN A 360 -34.62 -25.02 16.31
N VAL A 361 -33.96 -25.89 15.56
CA VAL A 361 -34.00 -27.35 15.75
C VAL A 361 -33.35 -27.70 17.10
N VAL A 362 -34.20 -28.08 18.06
CA VAL A 362 -33.86 -28.37 19.46
C VAL A 362 -32.95 -29.61 19.54
N SER A 363 -31.78 -29.46 20.19
CA SER A 363 -30.96 -30.59 20.61
C SER A 363 -31.74 -31.47 21.60
N ALA A 364 -31.53 -32.78 21.53
CA ALA A 364 -32.01 -33.70 22.58
C ALA A 364 -31.62 -33.16 23.99
N PRO A 365 -32.46 -33.38 25.03
CA PRO A 365 -32.21 -32.87 26.37
C PRO A 365 -30.81 -33.30 26.86
N GLY A 366 -29.96 -32.33 27.21
CA GLY A 366 -28.61 -32.55 27.74
C GLY A 366 -27.44 -32.37 26.76
N GLY A 367 -27.69 -32.06 25.48
CA GLY A 367 -26.63 -31.74 24.52
C GLY A 367 -26.31 -30.25 24.47
N HIS A 368 -25.25 -29.79 25.17
CA HIS A 368 -24.71 -28.45 24.94
C HIS A 368 -24.17 -28.39 23.50
N ARG A 369 -24.80 -27.58 22.65
CA ARG A 369 -24.32 -27.31 21.30
C ARG A 369 -23.05 -26.49 21.42
N ARG A 370 -21.95 -26.92 20.81
CA ARG A 370 -20.75 -26.08 20.70
C ARG A 370 -21.13 -24.89 19.81
N GLU A 371 -21.31 -23.73 20.42
CA GLU A 371 -21.52 -22.49 19.68
C GLU A 371 -20.26 -22.18 18.88
N GLU A 372 -20.46 -21.77 17.63
CA GLU A 372 -19.33 -21.27 16.86
C GLU A 372 -18.93 -19.89 17.39
N PRO A 373 -17.64 -19.54 17.31
CA PRO A 373 -17.18 -18.20 17.61
C PRO A 373 -17.95 -17.16 16.79
N THR A 374 -18.16 -15.99 17.36
CA THR A 374 -18.76 -14.85 16.66
C THR A 374 -17.75 -14.20 15.71
N LEU A 375 -18.25 -13.52 14.68
CA LEU A 375 -17.40 -13.02 13.60
C LEU A 375 -16.37 -11.96 14.06
N ASP A 376 -16.66 -11.24 15.14
CA ASP A 376 -15.77 -10.28 15.81
C ASP A 376 -14.57 -10.92 16.54
N THR A 377 -14.50 -12.25 16.61
CA THR A 377 -13.32 -12.97 17.10
C THR A 377 -12.36 -13.42 15.99
N TYR A 378 -12.78 -13.30 14.72
CA TYR A 378 -11.97 -13.70 13.58
C TYR A 378 -10.94 -12.62 13.22
N GLY A 379 -9.77 -13.07 12.79
CA GLY A 379 -8.74 -12.22 12.20
C GLY A 379 -8.58 -12.50 10.71
N PHE A 380 -8.77 -11.48 9.88
CA PHE A 380 -8.62 -11.60 8.42
C PHE A 380 -7.34 -10.93 7.94
N PRO A 381 -6.43 -11.66 7.27
CA PRO A 381 -5.24 -11.04 6.68
C PRO A 381 -5.64 -10.16 5.48
N VAL A 382 -5.06 -8.97 5.42
CA VAL A 382 -5.25 -8.02 4.31
C VAL A 382 -3.91 -7.79 3.62
N LYS A 383 -3.81 -8.14 2.35
CA LYS A 383 -2.65 -7.80 1.51
C LYS A 383 -2.72 -6.30 1.17
N ILE A 384 -1.64 -5.57 1.45
CA ILE A 384 -1.47 -4.16 1.06
C ILE A 384 -0.52 -4.11 -0.13
N GLY A 385 -0.98 -3.54 -1.24
CA GLY A 385 -0.25 -3.40 -2.49
C GLY A 385 -0.02 -4.73 -3.23
N ASP A 386 0.68 -4.65 -4.37
CA ASP A 386 1.12 -5.83 -5.12
C ASP A 386 2.34 -5.52 -6.00
N GLY A 387 3.53 -5.95 -5.57
CA GLY A 387 4.78 -5.66 -6.30
C GLY A 387 4.88 -6.27 -7.71
N LYS A 388 3.99 -7.20 -8.08
CA LYS A 388 3.90 -7.74 -9.45
C LYS A 388 3.03 -6.90 -10.38
N ARG A 389 2.25 -5.96 -9.85
CA ARG A 389 1.34 -5.11 -10.64
C ARG A 389 1.98 -3.77 -10.92
N ALA A 390 2.16 -3.45 -12.20
CA ALA A 390 2.78 -2.21 -12.64
C ALA A 390 1.99 -0.93 -12.27
N PHE A 391 0.73 -1.08 -11.83
CA PHE A 391 -0.16 0.04 -11.48
C PHE A 391 -0.43 0.14 -9.98
N ASP A 392 0.32 -0.60 -9.15
CA ASP A 392 0.24 -0.48 -7.70
C ASP A 392 1.28 0.53 -7.20
N GLY A 393 0.82 1.55 -6.46
CA GLY A 393 1.67 2.63 -5.99
C GLY A 393 2.50 2.32 -4.75
N LEU A 394 2.34 1.15 -4.12
CA LEU A 394 3.05 0.86 -2.88
C LEU A 394 4.53 0.54 -3.11
N VAL A 395 5.42 1.30 -2.46
CA VAL A 395 6.85 0.97 -2.38
C VAL A 395 7.15 0.17 -1.13
N GLY A 396 6.59 0.60 0.00
CA GLY A 396 6.70 -0.11 1.28
C GLY A 396 5.87 0.57 2.36
N TYR A 397 5.73 -0.08 3.51
CA TYR A 397 4.99 0.45 4.65
C TYR A 397 5.66 0.15 5.99
N PHE A 398 5.39 1.01 6.95
CA PHE A 398 5.77 0.94 8.35
C PHE A 398 4.55 0.55 9.19
N PRO A 399 4.63 -0.50 10.02
CA PRO A 399 3.53 -0.87 10.90
C PRO A 399 3.35 0.16 12.03
N SER A 400 2.16 0.25 12.60
CA SER A 400 1.96 0.96 13.86
C SER A 400 2.50 0.17 15.06
N THR A 401 2.99 0.88 16.07
CA THR A 401 3.33 0.40 17.40
C THR A 401 2.67 1.27 18.46
N LEU A 402 2.77 0.88 19.74
CA LEU A 402 2.38 1.73 20.86
C LEU A 402 3.62 2.45 21.40
N ASP A 403 3.52 3.76 21.58
CA ASP A 403 4.56 4.56 22.22
C ASP A 403 4.64 4.27 23.74
N THR A 404 5.59 4.89 24.44
CA THR A 404 5.77 4.73 25.90
C THR A 404 4.58 5.18 26.73
N LYS A 405 3.63 5.90 26.14
CA LYS A 405 2.39 6.39 26.76
C LYS A 405 1.17 5.59 26.32
N GLY A 406 1.34 4.54 25.51
CA GLY A 406 0.26 3.72 24.97
C GLY A 406 -0.48 4.32 23.77
N ASN A 407 0.06 5.37 23.15
CA ASN A 407 -0.50 5.99 21.95
C ASN A 407 -0.07 5.24 20.70
N VAL A 408 -0.92 5.20 19.67
CA VAL A 408 -0.56 4.61 18.37
C VAL A 408 0.43 5.52 17.64
N ASP A 409 1.61 4.99 17.33
CA ASP A 409 2.72 5.64 16.61
C ASP A 409 3.27 4.72 15.52
N LEU A 410 4.16 5.20 14.65
CA LEU A 410 4.77 4.37 13.61
C LEU A 410 6.07 3.72 14.08
N ASP A 411 6.21 2.41 13.85
CA ASP A 411 7.48 1.71 13.98
C ASP A 411 8.29 1.87 12.70
N LEU A 412 9.12 2.91 12.67
CA LEU A 412 10.02 3.18 11.54
C LEU A 412 11.24 2.25 11.52
N SER A 413 11.44 1.35 12.49
CA SER A 413 12.59 0.43 12.47
C SER A 413 12.43 -0.74 11.49
N ARG A 414 11.18 -1.04 11.09
CA ARG A 414 10.81 -2.15 10.22
C ARG A 414 10.07 -1.65 8.99
N LEU A 415 10.57 -2.01 7.81
CA LEU A 415 9.99 -1.58 6.54
C LEU A 415 9.53 -2.77 5.72
N TYR A 416 8.22 -2.93 5.58
CA TYR A 416 7.64 -4.00 4.79
C TYR A 416 7.61 -3.60 3.32
N THR A 417 8.17 -4.40 2.42
CA THR A 417 8.22 -4.09 0.99
C THR A 417 8.19 -5.34 0.11
N TYR A 418 7.75 -5.20 -1.14
CA TYR A 418 7.92 -6.22 -2.18
C TYR A 418 9.30 -6.17 -2.85
N PHE A 419 10.11 -5.15 -2.51
CA PHE A 419 11.38 -4.82 -3.13
C PHE A 419 12.52 -4.88 -2.11
N PRO A 420 12.70 -6.01 -1.39
CA PRO A 420 13.77 -6.11 -0.40
C PRO A 420 15.14 -6.01 -1.06
N MET A 421 16.18 -5.80 -0.26
CA MET A 421 17.54 -5.79 -0.77
C MET A 421 17.86 -7.18 -1.35
N GLN A 422 18.09 -7.26 -2.67
CA GLN A 422 18.51 -8.52 -3.28
C GLN A 422 19.93 -8.84 -2.80
N GLN A 423 20.10 -9.89 -1.99
CA GLN A 423 21.42 -10.50 -1.85
C GLN A 423 21.83 -11.00 -3.23
N PRO A 424 23.07 -10.75 -3.69
CA PRO A 424 23.53 -11.34 -4.94
C PRO A 424 23.35 -12.86 -4.86
N PRO A 425 22.87 -13.52 -5.92
CA PRO A 425 22.73 -14.98 -5.93
C PRO A 425 24.10 -15.57 -5.59
N ILE A 426 24.15 -16.41 -4.56
CA ILE A 426 25.35 -17.19 -4.22
C ILE A 426 25.76 -17.91 -5.50
N PRO A 427 26.93 -17.60 -6.10
CA PRO A 427 27.37 -18.33 -7.27
C PRO A 427 27.57 -19.80 -6.86
N PRO A 428 27.15 -20.78 -7.69
CA PRO A 428 27.53 -22.16 -7.45
C PRO A 428 29.06 -22.25 -7.37
N PRO A 429 29.62 -23.11 -6.49
CA PRO A 429 31.05 -23.18 -6.27
C PRO A 429 31.74 -23.58 -7.58
N THR A 430 32.44 -22.64 -8.20
CA THR A 430 33.27 -22.89 -9.39
C THR A 430 34.65 -22.26 -9.21
N PRO A 431 35.70 -22.84 -9.83
CA PRO A 431 37.08 -22.84 -9.32
C PRO A 431 37.80 -21.50 -9.53
N PRO A 432 38.97 -21.31 -8.87
CA PRO A 432 39.59 -20.00 -8.73
C PRO A 432 40.17 -19.52 -10.06
N ILE A 433 39.62 -18.44 -10.60
CA ILE A 433 40.28 -17.60 -11.60
C ILE A 433 40.61 -16.28 -10.91
N HIS A 434 41.89 -16.06 -10.68
CA HIS A 434 42.43 -14.82 -10.11
C HIS A 434 42.28 -13.68 -11.13
N VAL A 435 41.23 -12.89 -10.97
CA VAL A 435 41.20 -11.50 -11.46
C VAL A 435 41.13 -10.61 -10.22
N ASN A 436 42.21 -9.86 -9.97
CA ASN A 436 42.28 -8.90 -8.87
C ASN A 436 41.33 -7.72 -9.15
N ILE A 437 40.13 -7.78 -8.57
CA ILE A 437 39.19 -6.64 -8.45
C ILE A 437 39.49 -5.84 -7.16
N SER A 438 40.59 -6.16 -6.47
CA SER A 438 40.96 -5.63 -5.14
C SER A 438 41.51 -4.20 -5.12
N GLU A 439 41.58 -3.49 -6.25
CA GLU A 439 42.17 -2.13 -6.29
C GLU A 439 41.16 -1.00 -6.58
N MET A 440 39.86 -1.28 -6.71
CA MET A 440 38.83 -0.27 -6.49
C MET A 440 38.22 -0.49 -5.11
N ASN A 441 38.72 0.29 -4.15
CA ASN A 441 38.27 0.33 -2.76
C ASN A 441 36.88 0.99 -2.65
N ILE A 442 35.89 0.51 -3.41
CA ILE A 442 34.48 0.71 -3.09
C ILE A 442 34.24 -0.21 -1.92
N ALA A 443 33.93 0.37 -0.75
CA ALA A 443 33.63 -0.37 0.47
C ALA A 443 32.79 -1.60 0.13
N THR A 444 33.39 -2.78 0.33
CA THR A 444 32.71 -4.06 0.38
C THR A 444 31.43 -3.88 1.19
N GLU A 445 30.31 -4.28 0.57
CA GLU A 445 29.00 -4.60 1.13
C GLU A 445 28.90 -4.51 2.67
N PRO A 446 27.89 -3.81 3.23
CA PRO A 446 27.72 -3.73 4.68
C PRO A 446 27.68 -5.14 5.28
N THR A 447 28.70 -5.44 6.10
CA THR A 447 28.87 -6.77 6.69
C THR A 447 27.78 -7.05 7.73
N THR A 448 26.76 -7.83 7.36
CA THR A 448 25.81 -8.49 8.29
C THR A 448 25.08 -7.56 9.27
N GLY A 449 24.78 -6.33 8.87
CA GLY A 449 23.69 -5.56 9.48
C GLY A 449 22.36 -6.17 9.06
N THR A 450 21.45 -6.45 9.99
CA THR A 450 20.09 -6.92 9.67
C THR A 450 19.44 -5.94 8.71
N ASP A 451 19.17 -6.38 7.48
CA ASP A 451 18.35 -5.64 6.51
C ASP A 451 17.05 -5.21 7.20
N PRO A 452 16.75 -3.91 7.30
CA PRO A 452 15.52 -3.44 7.94
C PRO A 452 14.28 -3.71 7.07
N THR A 453 14.47 -4.10 5.81
CA THR A 453 13.39 -4.46 4.92
C THR A 453 12.90 -5.88 5.20
N ILE A 454 11.57 -6.03 5.26
CA ILE A 454 10.89 -7.28 5.48
C ILE A 454 10.07 -7.58 4.22
N PRO A 455 10.30 -8.72 3.53
CA PRO A 455 9.56 -9.05 2.33
C PRO A 455 8.07 -9.24 2.66
N ILE A 456 7.19 -8.54 1.96
CA ILE A 456 5.74 -8.73 2.12
C ILE A 456 5.34 -10.08 1.54
N GLY A 457 4.70 -10.91 2.35
CA GLY A 457 4.22 -12.23 1.95
C GLY A 457 3.01 -12.67 2.77
N PRO A 458 2.36 -13.78 2.39
CA PRO A 458 1.16 -14.28 3.09
C PRO A 458 1.32 -14.44 4.60
N ASP A 459 2.53 -14.73 5.08
CA ASP A 459 2.84 -14.96 6.49
C ASP A 459 2.87 -13.69 7.34
N ASN A 460 2.90 -12.51 6.73
CA ASN A 460 3.04 -11.23 7.44
C ASN A 460 2.03 -10.15 7.01
N TYR A 461 0.96 -10.54 6.33
CA TYR A 461 -0.13 -9.62 6.04
C TYR A 461 -0.78 -9.09 7.33
N PRO A 462 -1.08 -7.79 7.42
CA PRO A 462 -1.77 -7.26 8.58
C PRO A 462 -3.16 -7.88 8.72
N THR A 463 -3.43 -8.38 9.92
CA THR A 463 -4.75 -8.91 10.28
C THR A 463 -5.67 -7.78 10.76
N VAL A 464 -6.92 -7.80 10.28
CA VAL A 464 -8.02 -6.95 10.76
C VAL A 464 -9.12 -7.81 11.37
N THR A 465 -9.73 -7.33 12.44
CA THR A 465 -10.86 -7.98 13.10
C THR A 465 -12.15 -7.27 12.69
N PRO A 466 -13.20 -8.00 12.27
CA PRO A 466 -14.49 -7.38 11.96
C PRO A 466 -15.09 -6.73 13.20
N PHE A 467 -15.68 -5.56 13.03
CA PHE A 467 -16.36 -4.87 14.13
C PHE A 467 -17.71 -4.34 13.68
N TYR A 468 -18.61 -4.15 14.65
CA TYR A 468 -19.88 -3.47 14.47
C TYR A 468 -20.02 -2.39 15.54
N ILE A 469 -20.50 -1.21 15.17
CA ILE A 469 -20.84 -0.15 16.11
C ILE A 469 -22.37 -0.04 16.14
N PRO A 470 -23.02 -0.27 17.29
CA PRO A 470 -24.45 -0.15 17.39
C PRO A 470 -24.90 1.29 17.10
N THR A 471 -25.91 1.46 16.25
CA THR A 471 -26.51 2.77 15.94
C THR A 471 -27.63 3.17 16.90
N ALA A 472 -28.10 2.23 17.71
CA ALA A 472 -29.08 2.41 18.77
C ALA A 472 -28.73 1.47 19.94
N PRO A 473 -29.20 1.74 21.18
CA PRO A 473 -29.07 0.80 22.28
C PRO A 473 -29.62 -0.56 21.83
N ASP A 474 -28.81 -1.60 21.98
CA ASP A 474 -29.15 -2.93 21.50
C ASP A 474 -30.24 -3.51 22.41
N ASP A 475 -31.51 -3.20 22.12
CA ASP A 475 -32.69 -3.83 22.73
C ASP A 475 -32.94 -5.21 22.10
N THR A 476 -31.90 -5.91 21.63
CA THR A 476 -32.06 -7.27 21.09
C THR A 476 -32.51 -8.19 22.21
N TRP A 477 -33.82 -8.44 22.22
CA TRP A 477 -34.44 -9.53 22.94
C TRP A 477 -33.77 -10.84 22.51
N ASP A 478 -33.00 -11.45 23.41
CA ASP A 478 -32.60 -12.84 23.29
C ASP A 478 -33.75 -13.71 23.84
N PRO A 479 -34.53 -14.38 22.96
CA PRO A 479 -35.66 -15.18 23.39
C PRO A 479 -35.28 -16.41 24.23
N LEU A 480 -33.98 -16.72 24.36
CA LEU A 480 -33.47 -17.86 25.11
C LEU A 480 -32.87 -17.48 26.48
N SER A 481 -32.46 -16.23 26.70
CA SER A 481 -31.78 -15.81 27.95
C SER A 481 -32.71 -15.18 29.00
N GLY A 482 -33.91 -14.75 28.60
CA GLY A 482 -34.86 -14.04 29.49
C GLY A 482 -34.32 -12.76 30.13
N THR A 483 -33.12 -12.31 29.74
CA THR A 483 -32.40 -11.16 30.29
C THR A 483 -31.64 -10.46 29.17
N LEU A 484 -31.82 -9.14 29.06
CA LEU A 484 -31.04 -8.33 28.12
C LEU A 484 -29.56 -8.39 28.55
N PRO A 485 -28.64 -8.88 27.71
CA PRO A 485 -27.21 -8.69 27.98
C PRO A 485 -26.93 -7.18 28.08
N PRO A 486 -25.92 -6.74 28.86
CA PRO A 486 -25.54 -5.33 28.86
C PRO A 486 -25.03 -4.98 27.45
N ALA A 487 -25.91 -4.34 26.67
CA ALA A 487 -25.57 -3.83 25.36
C ALA A 487 -24.37 -2.87 25.50
N PRO A 488 -23.37 -2.93 24.62
CA PRO A 488 -22.43 -1.82 24.51
C PRO A 488 -23.24 -0.54 24.33
N SER A 489 -23.02 0.44 25.20
CA SER A 489 -23.77 1.70 25.18
C SER A 489 -23.61 2.35 23.81
N ALA A 490 -24.73 2.52 23.12
CA ALA A 490 -24.76 3.14 21.80
C ALA A 490 -24.17 4.55 21.85
N PRO A 491 -23.54 5.02 20.75
CA PRO A 491 -22.99 6.35 20.69
C PRO A 491 -24.09 7.39 20.89
N THR A 492 -23.82 8.34 21.77
CA THR A 492 -24.75 9.42 22.15
C THR A 492 -24.79 10.57 21.16
N SER A 493 -23.81 10.64 20.26
CA SER A 493 -23.68 11.66 19.22
C SER A 493 -22.94 11.11 17.98
N LEU A 494 -22.99 11.85 16.87
CA LEU A 494 -22.21 11.54 15.67
C LEU A 494 -20.70 11.53 15.96
N ASP A 495 -20.23 12.47 16.77
CA ASP A 495 -18.81 12.56 17.15
C ASP A 495 -18.36 11.33 17.96
N ASP A 496 -19.22 10.83 18.86
CA ASP A 496 -18.96 9.60 19.60
C ASP A 496 -18.92 8.38 18.67
N PHE A 497 -19.82 8.31 17.68
CA PHE A 497 -19.81 7.24 16.68
C PHE A 497 -18.53 7.24 15.86
N ILE A 498 -18.12 8.42 15.36
CA ILE A 498 -16.88 8.59 14.59
C ILE A 498 -15.68 8.20 15.45
N LEU A 499 -15.64 8.62 16.70
CA LEU A 499 -14.56 8.28 17.63
C LEU A 499 -14.46 6.76 17.87
N LEU A 500 -15.60 6.08 18.09
CA LEU A 500 -15.63 4.62 18.24
C LEU A 500 -15.20 3.90 16.96
N ARG A 501 -15.56 4.42 15.79
CA ARG A 501 -15.15 3.89 14.49
C ARG A 501 -13.65 4.05 14.26
N ASN A 502 -13.12 5.23 14.57
CA ASN A 502 -11.70 5.54 14.44
C ASN A 502 -10.80 4.68 15.34
N LYS A 503 -11.29 4.26 16.51
CA LYS A 503 -10.58 3.30 17.40
C LYS A 503 -10.37 1.92 16.77
N GLN A 504 -11.12 1.57 15.73
CA GLN A 504 -11.01 0.29 15.03
C GLN A 504 -10.05 0.35 13.83
N LEU A 505 -9.48 1.53 13.53
CA LEU A 505 -8.51 1.69 12.45
C LEU A 505 -7.17 1.08 12.85
N LYS A 506 -6.65 0.21 12.00
CA LYS A 506 -5.26 -0.22 12.03
C LYS A 506 -4.43 0.69 11.14
N VAL A 507 -3.47 1.39 11.73
CA VAL A 507 -2.74 2.49 11.09
C VAL A 507 -1.37 2.02 10.59
N PHE A 508 -0.93 2.58 9.47
CA PHE A 508 0.37 2.34 8.87
C PHE A 508 0.92 3.64 8.30
N GLY A 509 2.24 3.78 8.27
CA GLY A 509 2.91 4.75 7.41
C GLY A 509 3.25 4.08 6.09
N ALA A 510 3.14 4.75 4.95
CA ALA A 510 3.53 4.17 3.67
C ALA A 510 4.41 5.11 2.87
N VAL A 511 5.36 4.50 2.15
CA VAL A 511 6.09 5.10 1.04
C VAL A 511 5.35 4.70 -0.22
N MET A 512 4.81 5.67 -0.97
CA MET A 512 4.03 5.40 -2.17
C MET A 512 4.36 6.31 -3.33
N ASP A 513 4.14 5.80 -4.54
CA ASP A 513 4.07 6.60 -5.75
C ASP A 513 2.81 7.49 -5.69
N PRO A 514 2.95 8.83 -5.68
CA PRO A 514 1.80 9.72 -5.59
C PRO A 514 0.83 9.64 -6.76
N PHE A 515 1.27 9.15 -7.92
CA PHE A 515 0.45 9.11 -9.14
C PHE A 515 -0.35 7.81 -9.30
N SER A 516 -0.05 6.80 -8.49
CA SER A 516 -0.62 5.45 -8.60
C SER A 516 -1.42 5.09 -7.33
N PRO A 517 -2.57 4.42 -7.47
CA PRO A 517 -3.33 3.96 -6.30
C PRO A 517 -2.64 2.77 -5.60
N ILE A 518 -2.83 2.66 -4.29
CA ILE A 518 -2.51 1.45 -3.51
C ILE A 518 -3.74 0.54 -3.52
N HIS A 519 -3.58 -0.75 -3.81
CA HIS A 519 -4.68 -1.72 -3.76
C HIS A 519 -4.64 -2.56 -2.49
N PHE A 520 -5.82 -2.90 -1.97
CA PHE A 520 -5.98 -3.73 -0.77
C PHE A 520 -6.81 -4.96 -1.10
N TYR A 521 -6.35 -6.13 -0.65
CA TYR A 521 -6.97 -7.42 -0.96
C TYR A 521 -7.28 -8.19 0.33
N SER A 522 -8.50 -8.70 0.44
CA SER A 522 -8.98 -9.49 1.59
C SER A 522 -9.24 -10.96 1.23
N GLY A 523 -8.47 -11.52 0.29
CA GLY A 523 -8.57 -12.95 -0.06
C GLY A 523 -9.91 -13.38 -0.66
N SER A 524 -10.66 -12.47 -1.29
CA SER A 524 -12.01 -12.64 -1.86
C SER A 524 -13.20 -12.46 -0.92
N ILE A 525 -12.96 -12.04 0.33
CA ILE A 525 -14.02 -11.74 1.30
C ILE A 525 -14.83 -10.51 0.87
N VAL A 526 -14.13 -9.47 0.43
CA VAL A 526 -14.71 -8.28 -0.19
C VAL A 526 -13.94 -7.90 -1.46
N PRO A 527 -14.56 -7.13 -2.37
CA PRO A 527 -13.86 -6.63 -3.56
C PRO A 527 -12.57 -5.87 -3.23
N VAL A 528 -11.65 -5.84 -4.18
CA VAL A 528 -10.41 -5.07 -4.09
C VAL A 528 -10.74 -3.59 -3.96
N VAL A 529 -10.16 -2.92 -2.96
CA VAL A 529 -10.33 -1.49 -2.72
C VAL A 529 -9.05 -0.76 -3.11
N SER A 530 -9.16 0.39 -3.75
CA SER A 530 -8.03 1.25 -4.10
C SER A 530 -8.04 2.55 -3.30
N LEU A 531 -6.85 3.03 -2.92
CA LEU A 531 -6.65 4.30 -2.23
C LEU A 531 -5.68 5.16 -3.06
N LYS A 532 -6.14 6.32 -3.55
CA LYS A 532 -5.36 7.25 -4.37
C LYS A 532 -5.28 8.61 -3.68
N LEU A 533 -4.10 9.23 -3.66
CA LEU A 533 -3.94 10.60 -3.18
C LEU A 533 -4.78 11.59 -4.01
N PRO A 534 -5.42 12.59 -3.38
CA PRO A 534 -6.10 13.66 -4.10
C PRO A 534 -5.13 14.48 -4.95
N ASP A 535 -5.54 14.89 -6.14
CA ASP A 535 -4.69 15.65 -7.06
C ASP A 535 -4.33 17.04 -6.50
N SER A 536 -5.19 17.63 -5.64
CA SER A 536 -4.93 18.89 -4.94
C SER A 536 -3.68 18.83 -4.04
N THR A 537 -3.45 17.70 -3.38
CA THR A 537 -2.28 17.45 -2.53
C THR A 537 -0.98 17.42 -3.35
N LEU A 538 -1.06 17.03 -4.62
CA LEU A 538 0.10 16.88 -5.50
C LEU A 538 0.54 18.22 -6.10
N GLY A 539 -0.41 19.05 -6.55
CA GLY A 539 -0.11 20.26 -7.32
C GLY A 539 0.85 21.21 -6.60
N ASP A 540 0.54 21.56 -5.36
CA ASP A 540 1.34 22.50 -4.57
C ASP A 540 2.73 21.92 -4.26
N ALA A 541 2.79 20.66 -3.80
CA ALA A 541 4.05 20.02 -3.45
C ALA A 541 4.98 19.83 -4.66
N MET A 542 4.45 19.35 -5.78
CA MET A 542 5.24 19.13 -7.00
C MET A 542 5.78 20.44 -7.57
N SER A 543 5.07 21.55 -7.43
CA SER A 543 5.51 22.87 -7.91
C SER A 543 6.70 23.44 -7.12
N ARG A 544 6.93 22.97 -5.89
CA ARG A 544 8.00 23.45 -5.00
C ARG A 544 9.20 22.52 -4.93
N MET A 545 9.03 21.24 -5.25
CA MET A 545 10.15 20.28 -5.21
C MET A 545 11.14 20.52 -6.36
N THR A 546 12.40 20.74 -6.00
CA THR A 546 13.54 20.92 -6.91
C THR A 546 14.69 19.98 -6.53
N ALA A 547 15.53 19.64 -7.51
CA ALA A 547 16.76 18.90 -7.29
C ALA A 547 17.85 19.80 -6.68
N PHE A 548 18.56 19.28 -5.68
CA PHE A 548 19.79 19.85 -5.13
C PHE A 548 20.93 18.86 -5.27
N ILE A 549 22.12 19.34 -5.60
CA ILE A 549 23.32 18.50 -5.69
C ILE A 549 24.47 19.27 -5.08
N ARG A 550 25.28 18.67 -4.19
CA ARG A 550 26.53 19.31 -3.79
C ARG A 550 27.52 19.27 -4.94
N ALA A 551 28.17 20.39 -5.18
CA ALA A 551 29.17 20.51 -6.21
C ALA A 551 30.41 21.17 -5.63
N GLY A 552 31.56 20.52 -5.80
CA GLY A 552 32.82 21.02 -5.27
C GLY A 552 33.87 19.91 -5.09
N PRO A 553 35.16 20.27 -5.06
CA PRO A 553 35.70 21.60 -5.36
C PRO A 553 35.65 21.89 -6.87
N VAL A 554 35.05 23.02 -7.26
CA VAL A 554 35.03 23.52 -8.65
C VAL A 554 36.07 24.63 -8.75
N LEU A 555 37.02 24.48 -9.66
CA LEU A 555 38.03 25.50 -9.91
C LEU A 555 37.47 26.56 -10.87
N VAL A 556 37.43 27.81 -10.41
CA VAL A 556 37.09 28.97 -11.23
C VAL A 556 38.28 29.89 -11.41
N THR A 557 38.31 30.58 -12.55
CA THR A 557 39.38 31.54 -12.89
C THR A 557 39.07 32.98 -12.48
N GLN A 558 37.82 33.22 -12.06
CA GLN A 558 37.37 34.50 -11.51
C GLN A 558 36.69 34.24 -10.17
N ASP A 559 37.00 35.07 -9.18
CA ASP A 559 36.38 34.99 -7.87
C ASP A 559 34.87 35.26 -7.95
N VAL A 560 34.12 34.53 -7.12
CA VAL A 560 32.73 34.85 -6.80
C VAL A 560 32.67 36.10 -5.92
N PRO A 561 31.51 36.77 -5.78
CA PRO A 561 31.38 37.88 -4.86
C PRO A 561 31.90 37.48 -3.46
N ILE A 562 32.70 38.34 -2.84
CA ILE A 562 33.31 38.07 -1.53
C ILE A 562 32.31 38.30 -0.40
N ASN A 563 31.38 39.24 -0.60
CA ASN A 563 30.38 39.62 0.38
C ASN A 563 29.02 39.01 0.06
N LEU A 564 28.31 38.60 1.12
CA LEU A 564 26.91 38.21 1.03
C LEU A 564 26.07 39.43 0.60
N ASP A 565 25.32 39.29 -0.49
CA ASP A 565 24.22 40.22 -0.79
C ASP A 565 23.03 39.86 0.11
N THR A 566 22.81 40.68 1.14
CA THR A 566 21.76 40.50 2.14
C THR A 566 20.34 40.53 1.56
N ALA A 567 20.16 41.13 0.39
CA ALA A 567 18.86 41.16 -0.29
C ALA A 567 18.58 39.89 -1.11
N ALA A 568 19.62 39.12 -1.44
CA ALA A 568 19.54 37.93 -2.30
C ALA A 568 19.69 36.61 -1.54
N VAL A 569 19.61 36.63 -0.20
CA VAL A 569 19.68 35.43 0.64
C VAL A 569 18.55 34.46 0.31
N LEU A 570 18.89 33.18 0.18
CA LEU A 570 17.95 32.12 -0.14
C LEU A 570 16.99 31.82 1.03
N ARG A 571 15.70 31.95 0.76
CA ARG A 571 14.62 31.66 1.69
C ARG A 571 13.84 30.41 1.26
N ALA A 572 13.22 29.70 2.21
CA ALA A 572 12.38 28.54 1.92
C ALA A 572 11.18 28.83 0.98
N SER A 573 10.73 30.09 0.88
CA SER A 573 9.63 30.51 -0.01
C SER A 573 10.11 30.83 -1.44
N TYR A 574 10.80 29.89 -2.08
CA TYR A 574 11.27 30.05 -3.46
C TYR A 574 10.18 29.64 -4.47
N THR A 575 10.12 30.34 -5.60
CA THR A 575 9.24 30.00 -6.73
C THR A 575 10.07 29.46 -7.89
N LEU A 576 9.64 28.33 -8.46
CA LEU A 576 10.31 27.63 -9.56
C LEU A 576 9.65 27.88 -10.93
N ASP A 577 8.68 28.79 -11.01
CA ASP A 577 8.01 29.12 -12.26
C ASP A 577 8.88 30.09 -13.08
N GLY A 578 9.35 29.64 -14.24
CA GLY A 578 10.11 30.47 -15.19
C GLY A 578 9.30 31.61 -15.83
N SER A 579 8.22 32.10 -15.21
CA SER A 579 7.35 33.16 -15.74
C SER A 579 7.89 34.59 -15.51
N SER A 580 8.96 34.75 -14.73
CA SER A 580 9.62 36.04 -14.53
C SER A 580 10.57 36.40 -15.70
N ASN A 581 10.00 36.55 -16.89
CA ASN A 581 10.62 37.31 -18.00
C ASN A 581 10.60 38.83 -17.75
N ASN A 582 10.13 39.29 -16.58
CA ASN A 582 10.26 40.69 -16.18
C ASN A 582 11.51 40.89 -15.33
N SER A 583 12.42 41.68 -15.88
CA SER A 583 13.60 42.32 -15.27
C SER A 583 13.26 43.30 -14.12
N SER A 584 12.22 43.01 -13.34
CA SER A 584 11.86 43.74 -12.13
C SER A 584 11.24 42.76 -11.13
N ALA A 585 12.09 42.11 -10.34
CA ALA A 585 11.64 41.48 -9.10
C ALA A 585 11.06 42.59 -8.21
N SER A 586 9.76 42.54 -7.97
CA SER A 586 9.05 43.53 -7.17
C SER A 586 9.47 43.39 -5.70
N ALA A 587 9.86 44.51 -5.10
CA ALA A 587 10.51 44.65 -3.80
C ALA A 587 9.63 44.36 -2.57
N ASN A 588 8.62 43.48 -2.67
CA ASN A 588 7.84 43.03 -1.51
C ASN A 588 7.40 41.58 -1.69
N GLY A 589 8.20 40.68 -1.11
CA GLY A 589 7.77 39.33 -0.71
C GLY A 589 7.18 38.46 -1.82
N THR A 590 7.93 38.17 -2.88
CA THR A 590 7.76 36.99 -3.76
C THR A 590 8.78 37.08 -4.90
N ALA A 591 9.25 35.93 -5.38
CA ALA A 591 10.20 35.72 -6.49
C ALA A 591 11.70 35.84 -6.17
N GLY A 592 12.43 34.85 -6.69
CA GLY A 592 13.85 34.62 -6.46
C GLY A 592 14.75 35.75 -6.93
N ALA A 593 15.95 35.73 -6.33
CA ALA A 593 17.11 36.58 -6.59
C ALA A 593 17.08 37.29 -7.95
N SER A 594 16.75 38.59 -7.94
CA SER A 594 17.13 39.48 -9.02
C SER A 594 18.62 39.71 -8.96
N VAL A 595 19.28 39.38 -10.08
CA VAL A 595 20.65 39.80 -10.36
C VAL A 595 20.67 41.34 -10.49
N PRO A 596 21.57 42.07 -9.80
CA PRO A 596 21.73 43.51 -10.00
C PRO A 596 22.20 43.82 -11.43
N SER A 597 21.48 44.72 -12.10
CA SER A 597 21.83 45.27 -13.41
C SER A 597 22.90 46.36 -13.27
N GLU A 598 24.00 46.21 -14.01
CA GLU A 598 24.81 47.23 -14.75
C GLU A 598 26.29 46.82 -14.92
N THR A 599 26.70 45.67 -14.38
CA THR A 599 27.93 44.95 -14.75
C THR A 599 27.60 43.48 -14.96
N PRO A 600 28.21 42.75 -15.92
CA PRO A 600 27.88 41.33 -16.13
C PRO A 600 28.01 40.60 -14.79
N PRO A 601 26.96 39.92 -14.32
CA PRO A 601 26.98 39.32 -12.99
C PRO A 601 28.14 38.33 -12.87
N PRO A 602 28.81 38.26 -11.70
CA PRO A 602 29.79 37.21 -11.44
C PRO A 602 29.08 35.86 -11.57
N ALA A 603 29.40 35.11 -12.62
CA ALA A 603 28.79 33.83 -12.90
C ALA A 603 29.82 32.73 -12.67
N VAL A 604 29.39 31.62 -12.06
CA VAL A 604 30.29 30.50 -11.79
C VAL A 604 30.52 29.74 -13.09
N GLN A 605 31.78 29.66 -13.50
CA GLN A 605 32.17 28.89 -14.68
C GLN A 605 32.27 27.41 -14.32
N VAL A 606 31.36 26.60 -14.86
CA VAL A 606 31.36 25.14 -14.64
C VAL A 606 31.56 24.41 -15.96
N GLY A 607 32.57 23.53 -16.01
CA GLY A 607 32.86 22.69 -17.16
C GLY A 607 31.81 21.59 -17.35
N GLY A 608 31.45 21.27 -18.59
CA GLY A 608 30.64 20.09 -18.92
C GLY A 608 29.12 20.29 -19.05
N LEU A 609 28.55 21.40 -18.58
CA LEU A 609 27.11 21.72 -18.77
C LEU A 609 26.84 22.39 -20.13
N GLY A 610 27.17 21.71 -21.23
CA GLY A 610 26.93 22.19 -22.60
C GLY A 610 25.45 22.22 -23.02
N GLY A 611 24.97 23.31 -23.65
CA GLY A 611 23.69 23.34 -24.39
C GLY A 611 22.51 24.12 -23.76
N LYS A 612 21.30 23.95 -24.33
CA LYS A 612 20.03 24.62 -23.95
C LYS A 612 19.49 24.27 -22.54
N GLY A 613 20.22 23.47 -21.75
CA GLY A 613 19.85 23.09 -20.38
C GLY A 613 20.46 23.98 -19.28
N ARG A 614 21.32 24.95 -19.64
CA ARG A 614 22.06 25.82 -18.72
C ARG A 614 21.19 26.78 -17.92
N GLU A 615 20.17 27.32 -18.57
CA GLU A 615 19.22 28.29 -17.97
C GLU A 615 18.39 27.65 -16.85
N LYS A 616 18.47 26.32 -16.72
CA LYS A 616 17.74 25.55 -15.72
C LYS A 616 18.52 25.30 -14.44
N TRP A 617 19.79 25.68 -14.31
CA TRP A 617 20.58 25.41 -13.10
C TRP A 617 21.20 26.68 -12.51
N ARG A 618 21.26 26.75 -11.18
CA ARG A 618 21.85 27.86 -10.41
C ARG A 618 22.92 27.34 -9.45
N TRP A 619 24.00 28.10 -9.28
CA TRP A 619 25.02 27.83 -8.26
C TRP A 619 24.64 28.52 -6.96
N LEU A 620 24.57 27.78 -5.85
CA LEU A 620 24.29 28.32 -4.54
C LEU A 620 25.61 28.47 -3.77
N GLN A 621 26.08 29.70 -3.69
CA GLN A 621 27.36 30.04 -3.08
C GLN A 621 27.19 30.24 -1.56
N PRO A 622 27.93 29.50 -0.71
CA PRO A 622 27.95 29.73 0.73
C PRO A 622 28.77 30.97 1.10
N TYR A 623 28.31 31.67 2.15
CA TYR A 623 28.97 32.80 2.80
C TYR A 623 28.91 32.62 4.31
N TRP A 624 30.02 32.91 4.99
CA TRP A 624 30.09 32.93 6.45
C TRP A 624 29.87 34.34 6.98
N ALA A 625 28.62 34.66 7.30
CA ALA A 625 28.18 36.03 7.61
C ALA A 625 27.30 36.08 8.86
N ASP A 626 27.15 37.27 9.43
CA ASP A 626 26.17 37.49 10.50
C ASP A 626 24.75 37.25 9.96
N PRO A 627 23.83 36.68 10.75
CA PRO A 627 22.45 36.45 10.32
C PRO A 627 21.81 37.75 9.82
N VAL A 628 21.19 37.73 8.65
CA VAL A 628 20.51 38.91 8.11
C VAL A 628 19.37 39.33 9.07
N PRO A 629 19.31 40.62 9.50
CA PRO A 629 18.20 41.12 10.30
C PRO A 629 16.88 40.83 9.61
N ASP A 630 15.91 40.25 10.33
CA ASP A 630 14.61 39.77 9.83
C ASP A 630 14.59 38.43 9.07
N SER A 631 15.73 37.75 8.89
CA SER A 631 15.72 36.35 8.47
C SER A 631 15.17 35.45 9.59
N PRO A 632 14.37 34.41 9.28
CA PRO A 632 14.01 33.35 10.23
C PRO A 632 15.23 32.74 10.93
N SER A 633 16.38 32.67 10.25
CA SER A 633 17.65 32.18 10.80
C SER A 633 18.21 33.08 11.90
N ALA A 634 17.90 34.38 11.92
CA ALA A 634 18.29 35.31 12.99
C ALA A 634 17.45 35.17 14.27
N ARG A 635 16.30 34.47 14.20
CA ARG A 635 15.40 34.22 15.35
C ARG A 635 15.71 32.93 16.10
N ILE A 636 16.51 32.06 15.50
CA ILE A 636 17.13 30.93 16.20
C ILE A 636 18.24 31.55 17.03
N GLU A 637 18.32 31.28 18.34
CA GLU A 637 19.26 31.89 19.31
C GLU A 637 20.74 31.51 19.06
N THR A 638 21.22 31.60 17.82
CA THR A 638 22.62 31.45 17.46
C THR A 638 23.34 32.77 17.66
N THR A 639 23.98 32.95 18.82
CA THR A 639 25.04 33.98 18.97
C THR A 639 26.23 33.59 18.10
N GLY A 640 26.34 34.16 16.90
CA GLY A 640 27.49 33.97 15.99
C GLY A 640 27.17 34.10 14.51
N LYS A 641 28.21 34.06 13.68
CA LYS A 641 28.10 33.95 12.21
C LYS A 641 27.48 32.60 11.83
N ILE A 642 26.73 32.58 10.74
CA ILE A 642 26.09 31.38 10.17
C ILE A 642 26.39 31.28 8.67
N THR A 643 26.26 30.08 8.12
CA THR A 643 26.38 29.86 6.68
C THR A 643 25.08 30.27 5.98
N GLN A 644 25.14 31.27 5.11
CA GLN A 644 24.05 31.76 4.28
C GLN A 644 24.39 31.60 2.81
N TYR A 645 23.38 31.52 1.94
CA TYR A 645 23.59 31.23 0.53
C TYR A 645 22.97 32.29 -0.37
N ASN A 646 23.67 32.62 -1.46
CA ASN A 646 23.13 33.38 -2.58
C ASN A 646 23.14 32.53 -3.85
N ALA A 647 22.12 32.69 -4.69
CA ALA A 647 22.10 32.07 -6.02
C ALA A 647 22.87 32.91 -7.05
N LEU A 648 23.82 32.28 -7.73
CA LEU A 648 24.59 32.84 -8.83
C LEU A 648 24.24 32.11 -10.15
N PRO A 649 24.21 32.83 -11.28
CA PRO A 649 24.05 32.21 -12.59
C PRO A 649 25.28 31.37 -12.96
N LEU A 650 25.07 30.36 -13.80
CA LEU A 650 26.14 29.53 -14.37
C LEU A 650 26.58 30.07 -15.73
N THR A 651 27.89 30.07 -16.00
CA THR A 651 28.46 30.33 -17.33
C THR A 651 29.33 29.19 -17.81
N PHE A 652 29.52 29.12 -19.13
CA PHE A 652 30.29 28.06 -19.77
C PHE A 652 31.79 28.40 -19.80
N SER A 653 32.62 27.54 -19.21
CA SER A 653 34.05 27.50 -19.54
C SER A 653 34.26 26.67 -20.82
N SER A 654 34.93 27.24 -21.82
CA SER A 654 35.34 26.53 -23.03
C SER A 654 36.09 25.22 -22.69
N THR A 655 35.81 24.13 -23.41
CA THR A 655 36.54 22.85 -23.28
C THR A 655 37.96 22.91 -23.84
N LYS A 656 38.32 24.00 -24.55
CA LYS A 656 39.70 24.24 -24.98
C LYS A 656 40.57 24.63 -23.78
N PRO A 657 41.79 24.09 -23.65
CA PRO A 657 42.72 24.47 -22.60
C PRO A 657 42.96 25.98 -22.64
N ARG A 658 42.71 26.64 -21.51
CA ARG A 658 42.93 28.07 -21.32
C ARG A 658 44.13 28.24 -20.41
N LEU A 659 45.14 28.96 -20.89
CA LEU A 659 46.33 29.35 -20.13
C LEU A 659 46.03 30.67 -19.38
N GLU A 660 44.96 30.69 -18.60
CA GLU A 660 44.63 31.85 -17.77
C GLU A 660 45.60 31.90 -16.58
N GLY A 661 46.04 33.10 -16.20
CA GLY A 661 46.98 33.27 -15.07
C GLY A 661 46.27 33.05 -13.74
N GLY A 662 46.88 32.27 -12.84
CA GLY A 662 46.37 32.10 -11.48
C GLY A 662 46.51 33.38 -10.63
N PRO A 663 45.97 33.38 -9.40
CA PRO A 663 45.46 32.23 -8.67
C PRO A 663 44.05 31.80 -9.12
N TYR A 664 43.80 30.49 -9.09
CA TYR A 664 42.47 29.92 -9.26
C TYR A 664 41.81 29.73 -7.89
N THR A 665 40.49 29.89 -7.85
CA THR A 665 39.72 29.75 -6.62
C THR A 665 38.92 28.46 -6.66
N ALA A 666 39.05 27.64 -5.62
CA ALA A 666 38.24 26.45 -5.44
C ALA A 666 36.94 26.82 -4.72
N LEU A 667 35.82 26.49 -5.34
CA LEU A 667 34.49 26.74 -4.80
C LEU A 667 33.81 25.44 -4.41
N GLU A 668 33.11 25.46 -3.28
CA GLU A 668 32.18 24.43 -2.86
C GLU A 668 30.82 25.06 -2.63
N GLY A 669 29.76 24.39 -3.09
CA GLY A 669 28.40 24.91 -3.01
C GLY A 669 27.38 23.87 -3.43
N TYR A 670 26.20 24.34 -3.83
CA TYR A 670 25.15 23.49 -4.36
C TYR A 670 24.78 23.89 -5.78
N LEU A 671 24.38 22.92 -6.60
CA LEU A 671 23.65 23.12 -7.83
C LEU A 671 22.16 22.90 -7.55
N GLN A 672 21.33 23.87 -7.92
CA GLN A 672 19.88 23.80 -7.81
C GLN A 672 19.22 23.87 -9.18
N LEU A 673 18.22 23.03 -9.41
CA LEU A 673 17.35 23.14 -10.58
C LEU A 673 16.39 24.34 -10.43
N ALA A 674 16.32 25.20 -11.43
CA ALA A 674 15.49 26.40 -11.46
C ALA A 674 14.03 26.13 -11.90
N GLU A 675 13.68 24.86 -12.12
CA GLU A 675 12.35 24.38 -12.48
C GLU A 675 11.96 23.23 -11.52
N PRO A 676 10.67 22.91 -11.35
CA PRO A 676 10.24 21.77 -10.55
C PRO A 676 10.72 20.43 -11.14
N ILE A 677 11.00 19.44 -10.27
CA ILE A 677 11.39 18.08 -10.68
C ILE A 677 10.30 17.45 -11.56
N VAL A 678 9.03 17.68 -11.21
CA VAL A 678 7.86 17.24 -11.98
C VAL A 678 7.04 18.47 -12.31
N LYS A 679 6.82 18.78 -13.59
CA LYS A 679 5.90 19.87 -13.94
C LYS A 679 4.47 19.42 -13.65
N PRO A 680 3.69 20.22 -12.90
CA PRO A 680 2.28 19.93 -12.71
C PRO A 680 1.60 19.90 -14.09
N THR A 681 0.90 18.80 -14.35
CA THR A 681 0.04 18.65 -15.53
C THR A 681 -1.37 19.03 -15.07
N PHE A 682 -1.73 20.29 -15.27
CA PHE A 682 -3.11 20.76 -15.11
C PHE A 682 -3.83 20.72 -16.45
#